data_AF-A0A6I5NV30-F1
#
_entry.id   AF-A0A6I5NV30-F1
#
_cell.length_a   1.000
_cell.length_b   1.000
_cell.length_c   1.000
_cell.angle_alpha   90.00
_cell.angle_beta   90.00
_cell.angle_gamma   90.00
#
_symmetry.space_group_name_H-M   'P 1'
#
loop_
_entity.id
_entity.type
_entity.pdbx_description
1 polymer ?
#
loop_
_entity_poly.entity_id
_entity_poly.type
_entity_poly.pdbx_seq_one_letter_code
_entity_poly.pdbx_strand_id
1 'polypeptide(L)'
;MSRLRRRHFLQLAGASLGAIGLNQLDFMRQGQHFNQALAQTTGRKYALLVGINQYPDAVGNLLGCVNDVRLQYELLVHRYGFDPQDIVIVSEATLNLPAKEIITPPTRQAIINAFQTHLGQAQPEDAVVFHYSGHGTFAKEPNPISYPDELDIDVGTLEAAPYENFDGKTGAIVPSDVLDGVNPGEANLILGSTLFLLSYGLKTDNVTVVMDSCFSGGGVRGNLVYRATLEGDESELIEASPIELEFQKTLMNDLGLSVEQAQELRQKGIAKGVAMTASLANQTSAETTIASFRSGIFTYLLTRYLWQSRRDRSLEAAFLDLSRITKSESDKLGGSGQNPIYFIQPDTTLDDQPPYLLTPQTPAADAVVRDVKPDQTIEFWLGGMTPRGLENAESVFEVIDEQGEVIGQVNQTSRSGLLGRGNPNDGISVQPGMLMREQIRGIPTDISLRVGLHESLGDDMGLARQVLAGYDRITVVENYRQTDTDIDYLLGRFNTVALQEMQVQNQNSRTDTQTLEPNSIGLFTKDLEPLSTTFESQYEEMGTALERLDIRFRLLLANQALKAILNPDTSDFQISVEVASHQRGGVSVVQSRGRDAGLQAQVAQLQVGEEMYLRVTNNEKRSLFVAVIAIERDGDMHVYHPSDWEAPEIEAELSADASIVIPKQDDVFCLPVNGPAGFFEVLVIASTEQLRDTLQSLKRISDRSLGSRGQQISFTSIDERSRSLNDSALSLVETILGDLDRSSGAAPLGRQFNVPTSQLAALTVGVEVVGEGPDPNECKPYIEPF
;
A
#
# COMPACT_ATOMS: atom_id res chain seq x y z
N MET A 1 -46.33 21.73 45.19
CA MET A 1 -45.62 21.25 43.99
C MET A 1 -45.22 22.47 43.15
N SER A 2 -43.97 22.92 43.26
CA SER A 2 -43.48 24.17 42.67
C SER A 2 -43.11 24.00 41.20
N ARG A 3 -43.66 24.86 40.33
CA ARG A 3 -43.29 24.99 38.92
C ARG A 3 -41.87 25.56 38.80
N LEU A 4 -40.93 24.74 38.34
CA LEU A 4 -39.61 25.22 37.90
C LEU A 4 -39.80 26.11 36.67
N ARG A 5 -39.38 27.38 36.76
CA ARG A 5 -39.41 28.34 35.63
C ARG A 5 -38.32 27.97 34.63
N ARG A 6 -38.56 28.08 33.32
CA ARG A 6 -37.63 27.77 32.20
C ARG A 6 -36.17 28.25 32.41
N ARG A 7 -35.97 29.36 33.12
CA ARG A 7 -34.63 29.87 33.49
C ARG A 7 -33.83 28.95 34.43
N HIS A 8 -34.51 28.24 35.34
CA HIS A 8 -33.87 27.27 36.23
C HIS A 8 -33.53 25.95 35.51
N PHE A 9 -34.29 25.55 34.48
CA PHE A 9 -33.97 24.37 33.67
C PHE A 9 -32.73 24.60 32.80
N LEU A 10 -32.59 25.78 32.20
CA LEU A 10 -31.41 26.14 31.42
C LEU A 10 -30.15 26.34 32.29
N GLN A 11 -30.31 26.82 33.53
CA GLN A 11 -29.20 26.88 34.50
C GLN A 11 -28.80 25.49 35.00
N LEU A 12 -29.75 24.55 35.14
CA LEU A 12 -29.46 23.15 35.49
C LEU A 12 -28.77 22.42 34.33
N ALA A 13 -29.25 22.59 33.09
CA ALA A 13 -28.63 22.01 31.89
C ALA A 13 -27.20 22.54 31.68
N GLY A 14 -26.98 23.85 31.88
CA GLY A 14 -25.64 24.46 31.82
C GLY A 14 -24.69 24.00 32.93
N ALA A 15 -25.21 23.72 34.15
CA ALA A 15 -24.40 23.21 35.24
C ALA A 15 -24.03 21.72 35.07
N SER A 16 -24.90 20.91 34.45
CA SER A 16 -24.58 19.52 34.10
C SER A 16 -23.61 19.40 32.92
N LEU A 17 -23.60 20.35 31.97
CA LEU A 17 -22.62 20.38 30.88
C LEU A 17 -21.22 20.81 31.37
N GLY A 18 -21.14 21.72 32.35
CA GLY A 18 -19.89 22.07 33.01
C GLY A 18 -19.26 20.93 33.84
N ALA A 19 -20.05 19.93 34.24
CA ALA A 19 -19.56 18.74 34.95
C ALA A 19 -19.08 17.61 34.01
N ILE A 20 -19.41 17.67 32.71
CA ILE A 20 -19.01 16.69 31.69
C ILE A 20 -17.84 17.23 30.83
N GLY A 21 -17.49 18.51 30.95
CA GLY A 21 -16.32 19.09 30.27
C GLY A 21 -16.48 19.29 28.76
N LEU A 22 -17.71 19.24 28.23
CA LEU A 22 -17.96 19.49 26.80
C LEU A 22 -18.00 20.99 26.52
N ASN A 23 -17.12 21.43 25.63
CA ASN A 23 -16.97 22.83 25.25
C ASN A 23 -18.19 23.28 24.40
N GLN A 24 -18.71 24.49 24.60
CA GLN A 24 -19.84 25.01 23.79
C GLN A 24 -19.49 25.13 22.29
N LEU A 25 -18.19 25.20 21.96
CA LEU A 25 -17.66 25.15 20.61
C LEU A 25 -17.84 23.79 19.94
N ASP A 26 -17.71 22.68 20.69
CA ASP A 26 -17.79 21.32 20.15
C ASP A 26 -19.22 20.97 19.73
N PHE A 27 -20.22 21.44 20.47
CA PHE A 27 -21.63 21.25 20.09
C PHE A 27 -22.03 22.07 18.86
N MET A 28 -21.47 23.27 18.70
CA MET A 28 -21.68 24.10 17.50
C MET A 28 -20.96 23.51 16.29
N ARG A 29 -19.73 23.00 16.47
CA ARG A 29 -19.00 22.21 15.45
C ARG A 29 -19.80 20.98 15.05
N GLN A 30 -20.29 20.19 16.00
CA GLN A 30 -21.09 18.98 15.76
C GLN A 30 -22.42 19.28 15.03
N GLY A 31 -23.04 20.43 15.29
CA GLY A 31 -24.21 20.92 14.56
C GLY A 31 -23.91 21.41 13.13
N GLN A 32 -22.68 21.87 12.85
CA GLN A 32 -22.23 22.20 11.49
C GLN A 32 -21.80 20.93 10.72
N HIS A 33 -21.11 19.98 11.36
CA HIS A 33 -20.76 18.67 10.80
C HIS A 33 -22.01 17.92 10.31
N PHE A 34 -23.12 17.97 11.06
CA PHE A 34 -24.37 17.31 10.66
C PHE A 34 -25.05 17.96 9.45
N ASN A 35 -24.92 19.28 9.28
CA ASN A 35 -25.55 20.01 8.16
C ASN A 35 -24.70 20.00 6.88
N GLN A 36 -23.37 19.93 6.98
CA GLN A 36 -22.47 19.77 5.82
C GLN A 36 -22.42 18.32 5.32
N ALA A 37 -22.43 17.32 6.20
CA ALA A 37 -22.55 15.91 5.80
C ALA A 37 -23.90 15.57 5.11
N LEU A 38 -24.94 16.37 5.35
CA LEU A 38 -26.23 16.29 4.65
C LEU A 38 -26.27 17.08 3.34
N ALA A 39 -25.30 17.97 3.10
CA ALA A 39 -25.13 18.64 1.82
C ALA A 39 -24.32 17.75 0.87
N GLN A 40 -24.90 16.60 0.49
CA GLN A 40 -24.44 15.92 -0.72
C GLN A 40 -24.43 16.95 -1.85
N THR A 41 -23.32 17.07 -2.58
CA THR A 41 -23.36 17.82 -3.83
C THR A 41 -24.38 17.14 -4.74
N THR A 42 -25.54 17.78 -4.89
CA THR A 42 -26.51 17.42 -5.94
C THR A 42 -26.02 17.89 -7.32
N GLY A 43 -24.87 18.56 -7.35
CA GLY A 43 -24.20 19.03 -8.56
C GLY A 43 -23.59 17.90 -9.38
N ARG A 44 -23.28 18.23 -10.63
CA ARG A 44 -22.63 17.35 -11.60
C ARG A 44 -21.18 17.11 -11.16
N LYS A 45 -20.60 15.98 -11.58
CA LYS A 45 -19.26 15.57 -11.17
C LYS A 45 -18.38 15.46 -12.41
N TYR A 46 -17.37 16.32 -12.51
CA TYR A 46 -16.46 16.39 -13.64
C TYR A 46 -15.09 15.85 -13.27
N ALA A 47 -14.53 14.95 -14.08
CA ALA A 47 -13.16 14.48 -13.90
C ALA A 47 -12.30 14.67 -15.15
N LEU A 48 -11.03 15.03 -14.94
CA LEU A 48 -9.97 14.99 -15.93
C LEU A 48 -8.87 14.08 -15.40
N LEU A 49 -8.60 12.99 -16.11
CA LEU A 49 -7.58 12.00 -15.76
C LEU A 49 -6.46 12.04 -16.80
N VAL A 50 -5.23 12.30 -16.37
CA VAL A 50 -4.05 12.39 -17.23
C VAL A 50 -3.05 11.32 -16.83
N GLY A 51 -2.61 10.51 -17.79
CA GLY A 51 -1.64 9.44 -17.57
C GLY A 51 -0.65 9.38 -18.72
N ILE A 52 0.65 9.51 -18.42
CA ILE A 52 1.71 9.61 -19.41
C ILE A 52 2.78 8.55 -19.12
N ASN A 53 2.94 7.58 -20.01
CA ASN A 53 4.02 6.59 -19.97
C ASN A 53 5.14 6.93 -20.98
N GLN A 54 4.78 7.46 -22.15
CA GLN A 54 5.73 7.72 -23.23
C GLN A 54 6.26 9.15 -23.20
N TYR A 55 7.58 9.26 -23.09
CA TYR A 55 8.36 10.49 -23.05
C TYR A 55 9.52 10.43 -24.07
N PRO A 56 10.15 11.57 -24.39
CA PRO A 56 11.40 11.55 -25.15
C PRO A 56 12.49 10.73 -24.43
N ASP A 57 13.38 10.08 -25.19
CA ASP A 57 14.42 9.20 -24.65
C ASP A 57 15.26 9.84 -23.52
N ALA A 58 15.51 11.15 -23.61
CA ALA A 58 16.29 11.90 -22.61
C ALA A 58 15.58 12.06 -21.25
N VAL A 59 14.26 11.90 -21.20
CA VAL A 59 13.42 11.99 -19.99
C VAL A 59 13.20 10.59 -19.39
N GLY A 60 13.10 9.57 -20.24
CA GLY A 60 12.86 8.19 -19.85
C GLY A 60 11.37 7.85 -19.71
N ASN A 61 10.97 6.69 -20.24
CA ASN A 61 9.58 6.23 -20.21
C ASN A 61 9.18 5.69 -18.83
N LEU A 62 7.90 5.83 -18.52
CA LEU A 62 7.20 5.16 -17.43
C LEU A 62 6.30 4.06 -17.98
N LEU A 63 5.76 3.21 -17.12
CA LEU A 63 4.96 2.05 -17.48
C LEU A 63 3.63 1.96 -16.71
N GLY A 64 3.51 2.61 -15.54
CA GLY A 64 2.35 2.48 -14.65
C GLY A 64 1.27 3.55 -14.78
N CYS A 65 1.54 4.71 -15.40
CA CYS A 65 0.64 5.87 -15.34
C CYS A 65 -0.70 5.66 -16.03
N VAL A 66 -0.73 4.86 -17.10
CA VAL A 66 -1.99 4.49 -17.78
C VAL A 66 -2.87 3.63 -16.88
N ASN A 67 -2.27 2.75 -16.06
CA ASN A 67 -3.03 1.93 -15.12
C ASN A 67 -3.54 2.76 -13.93
N ASP A 68 -2.80 3.79 -13.51
CA ASP A 68 -3.25 4.75 -12.49
C ASP A 68 -4.51 5.51 -12.93
N VAL A 69 -4.55 5.92 -14.21
CA VAL A 69 -5.78 6.50 -14.80
C VAL A 69 -6.94 5.51 -14.76
N ARG A 70 -6.70 4.22 -15.08
CA ARG A 70 -7.75 3.19 -14.97
C ARG A 70 -8.23 3.03 -13.53
N LEU A 71 -7.32 2.95 -12.56
CA LEU A 71 -7.64 2.84 -11.13
C LEU A 71 -8.57 3.96 -10.67
N GLN A 72 -8.22 5.21 -11.00
CA GLN A 72 -9.01 6.38 -10.65
C GLN A 72 -10.35 6.43 -11.38
N TYR A 73 -10.39 6.05 -12.66
CA TYR A 73 -11.64 5.97 -13.42
C TYR A 73 -12.65 5.04 -12.74
N GLU A 74 -12.23 3.80 -12.42
CA GLU A 74 -13.11 2.79 -11.83
C GLU A 74 -13.59 3.23 -10.45
N LEU A 75 -12.71 3.83 -9.64
CA LEU A 75 -13.05 4.41 -8.35
C LEU A 75 -14.11 5.51 -8.49
N LEU A 76 -13.88 6.50 -9.34
CA LEU A 76 -14.78 7.65 -9.48
C LEU A 76 -16.16 7.22 -10.00
N VAL A 77 -16.22 6.30 -10.96
CA VAL A 77 -17.50 5.83 -11.52
C VAL A 77 -18.24 4.93 -10.53
N HIS A 78 -17.59 3.88 -10.03
CA HIS A 78 -18.29 2.82 -9.28
C HIS A 78 -18.36 3.06 -7.77
N ARG A 79 -17.50 3.92 -7.21
CA ARG A 79 -17.52 4.29 -5.78
C ARG A 79 -18.19 5.63 -5.54
N TYR A 80 -17.84 6.63 -6.36
CA TYR A 80 -18.28 8.01 -6.16
C TYR A 80 -19.37 8.47 -7.13
N GLY A 81 -19.83 7.62 -8.05
CA GLY A 81 -20.98 7.88 -8.92
C GLY A 81 -20.76 9.05 -9.88
N PHE A 82 -19.57 9.14 -10.48
CA PHE A 82 -19.33 10.02 -11.62
C PHE A 82 -20.02 9.44 -12.87
N ASP A 83 -20.66 10.30 -13.66
CA ASP A 83 -21.14 9.89 -14.98
C ASP A 83 -19.91 9.70 -15.90
N PRO A 84 -19.74 8.54 -16.55
CA PRO A 84 -18.64 8.32 -17.48
C PRO A 84 -18.52 9.37 -18.60
N GLN A 85 -19.63 10.02 -19.00
CA GLN A 85 -19.64 11.09 -20.00
C GLN A 85 -18.98 12.39 -19.48
N ASP A 86 -18.88 12.56 -18.16
CA ASP A 86 -18.26 13.69 -17.49
C ASP A 86 -16.81 13.44 -17.10
N ILE A 87 -16.24 12.35 -17.60
CA ILE A 87 -14.83 12.01 -17.46
C ILE A 87 -14.12 12.19 -18.80
N VAL A 88 -13.09 13.03 -18.80
CA VAL A 88 -12.14 13.16 -19.91
C VAL A 88 -10.83 12.50 -19.52
N ILE A 89 -10.29 11.68 -20.42
CA ILE A 89 -9.00 11.03 -20.25
C ILE A 89 -8.03 11.59 -21.29
N VAL A 90 -6.82 11.96 -20.87
CA VAL A 90 -5.72 12.34 -21.75
C VAL A 90 -4.58 11.35 -21.55
N SER A 91 -4.33 10.52 -22.56
CA SER A 91 -3.27 9.52 -22.54
C SER A 91 -2.90 9.14 -23.98
N GLU A 92 -1.66 8.71 -24.19
CA GLU A 92 -1.21 8.14 -25.46
C GLU A 92 -1.79 6.74 -25.73
N ALA A 93 -2.29 6.06 -24.70
CA ALA A 93 -2.87 4.72 -24.81
C ALA A 93 -4.39 4.79 -24.99
N THR A 94 -4.94 3.82 -25.72
CA THR A 94 -6.39 3.54 -25.70
C THR A 94 -6.71 2.71 -24.46
N LEU A 95 -7.60 3.19 -23.60
CA LEU A 95 -7.95 2.49 -22.37
C LEU A 95 -9.21 1.62 -22.52
N ASN A 96 -10.02 1.85 -23.57
CA ASN A 96 -11.32 1.21 -23.82
C ASN A 96 -12.30 1.40 -22.65
N LEU A 97 -12.22 2.55 -21.99
CA LEU A 97 -13.15 2.96 -20.95
C LEU A 97 -14.33 3.69 -21.60
N PRO A 98 -15.55 3.61 -21.04
CA PRO A 98 -16.70 4.35 -21.54
C PRO A 98 -16.62 5.85 -21.17
N ALA A 99 -15.50 6.50 -21.47
CA ALA A 99 -15.21 7.90 -21.22
C ALA A 99 -14.81 8.61 -22.53
N LYS A 100 -14.73 9.94 -22.50
CA LYS A 100 -14.12 10.69 -23.61
C LYS A 100 -12.60 10.56 -23.53
N GLU A 101 -12.04 9.63 -24.30
CA GLU A 101 -10.58 9.45 -24.43
C GLU A 101 -10.02 10.37 -25.52
N ILE A 102 -9.10 11.26 -25.13
CA ILE A 102 -8.24 12.03 -26.04
C ILE A 102 -6.97 11.20 -26.25
N ILE A 103 -7.01 10.34 -27.27
CA ILE A 103 -5.94 9.38 -27.59
C ILE A 103 -4.91 10.08 -28.48
N THR A 104 -4.06 10.89 -27.86
CA THR A 104 -2.95 11.62 -28.48
C THR A 104 -1.78 11.63 -27.51
N PRO A 105 -0.53 11.88 -27.96
CA PRO A 105 0.54 12.24 -27.03
C PRO A 105 0.02 13.29 -26.03
N PRO A 106 0.11 13.06 -24.71
CA PRO A 106 -0.34 14.00 -23.67
C PRO A 106 0.48 15.29 -23.64
N THR A 107 0.33 16.10 -24.68
CA THR A 107 1.04 17.36 -24.83
C THR A 107 0.57 18.39 -23.83
N ARG A 108 1.41 19.39 -23.55
CA ARG A 108 1.07 20.56 -22.73
C ARG A 108 -0.28 21.16 -23.16
N GLN A 109 -0.45 21.37 -24.46
CA GLN A 109 -1.65 21.97 -25.02
C GLN A 109 -2.88 21.07 -24.84
N ALA A 110 -2.75 19.75 -25.00
CA ALA A 110 -3.86 18.82 -24.83
C ALA A 110 -4.37 18.83 -23.38
N ILE A 111 -3.45 18.81 -22.40
CA ILE A 111 -3.78 18.84 -20.98
C ILE A 111 -4.47 20.16 -20.60
N ILE A 112 -3.90 21.30 -20.99
CA ILE A 112 -4.47 22.63 -20.70
C ILE A 112 -5.86 22.80 -21.35
N ASN A 113 -6.00 22.40 -22.62
CA ASN A 113 -7.29 22.48 -23.31
C ASN A 113 -8.34 21.61 -22.63
N ALA A 114 -7.99 20.39 -22.25
CA ALA A 114 -8.91 19.51 -21.53
C ALA A 114 -9.33 20.14 -20.20
N PHE A 115 -8.39 20.71 -19.43
CA PHE A 115 -8.70 21.38 -18.17
C PHE A 115 -9.69 22.54 -18.38
N GLN A 116 -9.35 23.49 -19.26
CA GLN A 116 -10.17 24.69 -19.46
C GLN A 116 -11.54 24.37 -20.08
N THR A 117 -11.59 23.49 -21.07
CA THR A 117 -12.84 23.21 -21.81
C THR A 117 -13.73 22.19 -21.12
N HIS A 118 -13.18 21.31 -20.28
CA HIS A 118 -13.95 20.31 -19.55
C HIS A 118 -14.26 20.78 -18.12
N LEU A 119 -13.23 20.94 -17.29
CA LEU A 119 -13.41 21.30 -15.88
C LEU A 119 -13.95 22.73 -15.72
N GLY A 120 -13.60 23.64 -16.64
CA GLY A 120 -14.13 25.01 -16.66
C GLY A 120 -15.65 25.13 -16.88
N GLN A 121 -16.33 24.03 -17.22
CA GLN A 121 -17.79 23.98 -17.33
C GLN A 121 -18.49 23.89 -15.96
N ALA A 122 -17.77 23.45 -14.92
CA ALA A 122 -18.33 23.27 -13.58
C ALA A 122 -19.01 24.55 -13.08
N GLN A 123 -20.16 24.40 -12.46
CA GLN A 123 -20.92 25.44 -11.78
C GLN A 123 -20.75 25.32 -10.25
N PRO A 124 -21.16 26.32 -9.46
CA PRO A 124 -21.21 26.16 -8.01
C PRO A 124 -21.97 24.89 -7.62
N GLU A 125 -21.52 24.22 -6.56
CA GLU A 125 -22.01 22.90 -6.08
C GLU A 125 -21.60 21.67 -6.93
N ASP A 126 -21.03 21.85 -8.12
CA ASP A 126 -20.45 20.73 -8.89
C ASP A 126 -19.13 20.26 -8.25
N ALA A 127 -18.81 18.97 -8.36
CA ALA A 127 -17.54 18.43 -7.92
C ALA A 127 -16.57 18.31 -9.10
N VAL A 128 -15.29 18.66 -8.88
CA VAL A 128 -14.23 18.57 -9.88
C VAL A 128 -13.10 17.69 -9.35
N VAL A 129 -12.65 16.73 -10.15
CA VAL A 129 -11.45 15.93 -9.89
C VAL A 129 -10.45 16.10 -11.02
N PHE A 130 -9.23 16.50 -10.70
CA PHE A 130 -8.09 16.47 -11.61
C PHE A 130 -7.07 15.46 -11.09
N HIS A 131 -6.82 14.39 -11.85
CA HIS A 131 -5.82 13.40 -11.53
C HIS A 131 -4.69 13.43 -12.57
N TYR A 132 -3.45 13.51 -12.09
CA TYR A 132 -2.25 13.43 -12.92
C TYR A 132 -1.34 12.32 -12.44
N SER A 133 -0.93 11.45 -13.36
CA SER A 133 0.09 10.43 -13.16
C SER A 133 1.14 10.54 -14.28
N GLY A 134 2.40 10.77 -13.90
CA GLY A 134 3.49 10.98 -14.83
C GLY A 134 4.73 11.52 -14.14
N HIS A 135 5.73 11.94 -14.93
CA HIS A 135 6.92 12.62 -14.41
C HIS A 135 6.58 13.99 -13.82
N GLY A 136 7.16 14.27 -12.66
CA GLY A 136 7.24 15.63 -12.11
C GLY A 136 8.68 16.10 -12.01
N THR A 137 8.86 17.41 -11.93
CA THR A 137 10.18 18.05 -11.82
C THR A 137 10.10 19.37 -11.08
N PHE A 138 11.26 19.98 -10.78
CA PHE A 138 11.35 21.37 -10.36
C PHE A 138 11.78 22.26 -11.53
N ALA A 139 11.16 23.42 -11.62
CA ALA A 139 11.58 24.48 -12.51
C ALA A 139 11.83 25.77 -11.73
N LYS A 140 12.62 26.66 -12.30
CA LYS A 140 12.78 28.02 -11.77
C LYS A 140 11.43 28.74 -11.76
N GLU A 141 11.02 29.24 -10.59
CA GLU A 141 9.80 30.02 -10.44
C GLU A 141 10.03 31.46 -10.93
N PRO A 142 9.29 31.92 -11.95
CA PRO A 142 9.46 33.29 -12.47
C PRO A 142 9.14 34.37 -11.43
N ASN A 143 8.21 34.08 -10.53
CA ASN A 143 7.74 35.00 -9.49
C ASN A 143 7.86 34.33 -8.11
N PRO A 144 9.10 34.13 -7.60
CA PRO A 144 9.36 33.28 -6.45
C PRO A 144 8.64 33.77 -5.20
N ILE A 145 8.17 32.82 -4.41
CA ILE A 145 7.53 33.06 -3.12
C ILE A 145 8.60 32.91 -2.03
N SER A 146 8.78 33.94 -1.20
CA SER A 146 9.58 33.83 0.02
C SER A 146 8.68 33.43 1.18
N TYR A 147 9.03 32.33 1.85
CA TYR A 147 8.43 31.94 3.11
C TYR A 147 9.27 32.51 4.28
N PRO A 148 8.66 32.88 5.42
CA PRO A 148 9.41 33.32 6.58
C PRO A 148 10.30 32.19 7.13
N ASP A 149 11.52 32.52 7.54
CA ASP A 149 12.58 31.58 7.96
C ASP A 149 12.24 30.75 9.23
N GLU A 150 11.24 31.15 10.02
CA GLU A 150 10.85 30.50 11.27
C GLU A 150 9.51 29.75 11.13
N LEU A 151 9.58 28.49 10.71
CA LEU A 151 8.55 27.49 10.97
C LEU A 151 9.23 26.32 11.68
N ASP A 152 9.25 26.40 13.01
CA ASP A 152 9.75 25.36 13.91
C ASP A 152 8.75 24.20 13.90
N ILE A 153 8.94 23.23 13.01
CA ILE A 153 7.97 22.16 12.77
C ILE A 153 8.51 20.84 13.25
N ASP A 154 7.77 20.28 14.19
CA ASP A 154 7.87 18.89 14.60
C ASP A 154 7.34 18.00 13.47
N VAL A 155 8.28 17.36 12.76
CA VAL A 155 8.07 16.46 11.61
C VAL A 155 7.21 15.21 11.97
N GLY A 156 6.72 15.12 13.22
CA GLY A 156 5.87 14.05 13.72
C GLY A 156 4.35 14.32 13.69
N THR A 157 3.91 15.52 13.32
CA THR A 157 2.46 15.84 13.23
C THR A 157 2.04 16.07 11.78
N LEU A 158 0.92 15.47 11.36
CA LEU A 158 0.29 15.65 10.04
C LEU A 158 -0.28 17.07 9.84
N GLU A 159 0.17 18.06 10.63
CA GLU A 159 -0.15 19.45 10.36
C GLU A 159 0.53 19.81 9.04
N ALA A 160 -0.27 20.23 8.06
CA ALA A 160 0.12 20.60 6.71
C ALA A 160 1.55 21.17 6.69
N ALA A 161 2.51 20.37 6.21
CA ALA A 161 3.88 20.84 6.06
C ALA A 161 3.79 22.19 5.33
N PRO A 162 4.28 23.30 5.91
CA PRO A 162 4.22 24.58 5.26
C PRO A 162 4.90 24.39 3.93
N TYR A 163 4.30 24.98 2.91
CA TYR A 163 4.85 25.00 1.57
C TYR A 163 6.34 25.35 1.67
N GLU A 164 7.20 24.34 1.46
CA GLU A 164 8.62 24.47 1.78
C GLU A 164 9.22 25.65 1.02
N ASN A 165 10.25 26.27 1.61
CA ASN A 165 10.99 27.34 0.97
C ASN A 165 11.83 26.75 -0.18
N PHE A 166 11.21 26.63 -1.36
CA PHE A 166 11.80 26.01 -2.55
C PHE A 166 12.93 26.83 -3.20
N ASP A 167 13.58 27.76 -2.50
CA ASP A 167 14.68 28.59 -3.03
C ASP A 167 14.43 29.12 -4.45
N GLY A 168 13.22 29.66 -4.66
CA GLY A 168 12.79 30.16 -5.97
C GLY A 168 12.50 29.09 -7.04
N LYS A 169 12.21 27.85 -6.65
CA LYS A 169 11.72 26.77 -7.51
C LYS A 169 10.20 26.59 -7.36
N THR A 170 9.59 25.92 -8.33
CA THR A 170 8.21 25.45 -8.28
C THR A 170 8.12 24.06 -8.88
N GLY A 171 7.29 23.19 -8.28
CA GLY A 171 6.98 21.90 -8.86
C GLY A 171 6.24 22.06 -10.19
N ALA A 172 6.50 21.16 -11.13
CA ALA A 172 5.93 21.20 -12.46
C ALA A 172 5.53 19.81 -12.97
N ILE A 173 4.42 19.77 -13.71
CA ILE A 173 4.02 18.62 -14.51
C ILE A 173 4.89 18.57 -15.75
N VAL A 174 5.37 17.37 -16.11
CA VAL A 174 6.13 17.10 -17.33
C VAL A 174 5.19 16.47 -18.38
N PRO A 175 4.81 17.22 -19.44
CA PRO A 175 4.03 16.69 -20.56
C PRO A 175 4.89 15.86 -21.52
N SER A 176 4.26 15.13 -22.44
CA SER A 176 5.00 14.27 -23.38
C SER A 176 5.84 15.05 -24.40
N ASP A 177 5.51 16.33 -24.65
CA ASP A 177 6.19 17.25 -25.58
C ASP A 177 7.15 18.22 -24.86
N VAL A 178 7.67 17.80 -23.69
CA VAL A 178 8.53 18.64 -22.82
C VAL A 178 9.75 19.22 -23.55
N LEU A 179 10.31 18.52 -24.54
CA LEU A 179 11.49 18.94 -25.32
C LEU A 179 11.15 19.53 -26.70
N ASP A 180 9.87 19.67 -27.05
CA ASP A 180 9.48 20.08 -28.39
C ASP A 180 9.58 21.60 -28.59
N GLY A 181 10.49 22.04 -29.47
CA GLY A 181 10.58 23.45 -29.87
C GLY A 181 11.09 24.40 -28.78
N VAL A 182 11.79 23.89 -27.77
CA VAL A 182 12.42 24.66 -26.68
C VAL A 182 13.93 24.81 -26.88
N ASN A 183 14.51 25.87 -26.30
CA ASN A 183 15.96 26.05 -26.30
C ASN A 183 16.63 25.11 -25.28
N PRO A 184 17.95 24.83 -25.41
CA PRO A 184 18.70 24.14 -24.35
C PRO A 184 18.55 24.85 -23.00
N GLY A 185 18.19 24.11 -21.95
CA GLY A 185 17.91 24.64 -20.61
C GLY A 185 16.45 25.07 -20.38
N GLU A 186 15.62 25.10 -21.43
CA GLU A 186 14.18 25.36 -21.32
C GLU A 186 13.37 24.06 -21.49
N ALA A 187 12.13 24.05 -20.97
CA ALA A 187 11.21 22.93 -21.11
C ALA A 187 9.74 23.37 -21.20
N ASN A 188 8.93 22.63 -21.98
CA ASN A 188 7.47 22.82 -22.07
C ASN A 188 6.76 22.21 -20.88
N LEU A 189 6.91 22.85 -19.72
CA LEU A 189 6.31 22.41 -18.46
C LEU A 189 4.93 23.04 -18.24
N ILE A 190 4.14 22.45 -17.34
CA ILE A 190 3.00 23.11 -16.71
C ILE A 190 3.38 23.36 -15.25
N LEU A 191 3.68 24.61 -14.91
CA LEU A 191 4.14 24.97 -13.57
C LEU A 191 3.02 24.87 -12.53
N GLY A 192 3.40 24.68 -11.27
CA GLY A 192 2.48 24.78 -10.13
C GLY A 192 1.75 26.13 -10.06
N SER A 193 2.41 27.22 -10.48
CA SER A 193 1.77 28.54 -10.69
C SER A 193 0.59 28.47 -11.65
N THR A 194 0.77 27.77 -12.78
CA THR A 194 -0.24 27.65 -13.82
C THR A 194 -1.39 26.79 -13.36
N LEU A 195 -1.11 25.66 -12.70
CA LEU A 195 -2.15 24.80 -12.12
C LEU A 195 -2.95 25.54 -11.04
N PHE A 196 -2.28 26.37 -10.22
CA PHE A 196 -2.94 27.24 -9.25
C PHE A 196 -3.93 28.21 -9.94
N LEU A 197 -3.48 28.93 -10.98
CA LEU A 197 -4.31 29.89 -11.70
C LEU A 197 -5.50 29.21 -12.41
N LEU A 198 -5.25 28.06 -13.04
CA LEU A 198 -6.30 27.24 -13.65
C LEU A 198 -7.36 26.82 -12.63
N SER A 199 -6.93 26.35 -11.46
CA SER A 199 -7.82 25.92 -10.38
C SER A 199 -8.57 27.11 -9.77
N TYR A 200 -7.91 28.26 -9.59
CA TYR A 200 -8.53 29.49 -9.11
C TYR A 200 -9.67 29.97 -10.02
N GLY A 201 -9.54 29.76 -11.33
CA GLY A 201 -10.55 30.12 -12.32
C GLY A 201 -11.80 29.24 -12.37
N LEU A 202 -11.82 28.10 -11.66
CA LEU A 202 -13.00 27.23 -11.58
C LEU A 202 -14.13 27.90 -10.79
N LYS A 203 -15.38 27.69 -11.20
CA LYS A 203 -16.54 28.32 -10.54
C LYS A 203 -17.03 27.59 -9.29
N THR A 204 -16.55 26.37 -9.06
CA THR A 204 -16.81 25.59 -7.85
C THR A 204 -15.62 25.64 -6.90
N ASP A 205 -15.87 25.47 -5.61
CA ASP A 205 -14.84 25.27 -4.57
C ASP A 205 -14.69 23.78 -4.20
N ASN A 206 -15.59 22.90 -4.68
CA ASN A 206 -15.44 21.46 -4.55
C ASN A 206 -14.50 20.94 -5.64
N VAL A 207 -13.20 21.14 -5.40
CA VAL A 207 -12.10 20.76 -6.30
C VAL A 207 -11.19 19.79 -5.58
N THR A 208 -10.86 18.68 -6.23
CA THR A 208 -9.85 17.74 -5.73
C THR A 208 -8.78 17.55 -6.79
N VAL A 209 -7.53 17.78 -6.41
CA VAL A 209 -6.35 17.51 -7.24
C VAL A 209 -5.63 16.29 -6.67
N VAL A 210 -5.27 15.33 -7.52
CA VAL A 210 -4.50 14.14 -7.15
C VAL A 210 -3.27 14.07 -8.03
N MET A 211 -2.10 14.07 -7.41
CA MET A 211 -0.79 14.10 -8.08
C MET A 211 0.02 12.85 -7.72
N ASP A 212 0.19 11.95 -8.68
CA ASP A 212 1.10 10.81 -8.57
C ASP A 212 2.36 11.04 -9.43
N SER A 213 3.19 11.97 -8.95
CA SER A 213 4.46 12.39 -9.56
C SER A 213 5.49 12.72 -8.47
N CYS A 214 6.78 12.58 -8.75
CA CYS A 214 7.85 13.08 -7.87
C CYS A 214 8.08 14.58 -8.03
N PHE A 215 8.80 15.20 -7.09
CA PHE A 215 9.46 16.49 -7.33
C PHE A 215 10.99 16.44 -7.15
N SER A 216 11.53 15.52 -6.35
CA SER A 216 12.98 15.30 -6.19
C SER A 216 13.58 14.44 -7.31
N GLY A 217 14.81 14.73 -7.76
CA GLY A 217 15.51 14.04 -8.87
C GLY A 217 15.36 12.51 -8.90
N GLY A 218 15.24 11.93 -10.11
CA GLY A 218 14.82 10.54 -10.33
C GLY A 218 15.85 9.61 -10.99
N GLY A 219 15.58 8.30 -10.91
CA GLY A 219 16.40 7.21 -11.44
C GLY A 219 15.69 5.85 -11.37
N VAL A 220 16.41 4.74 -11.58
CA VAL A 220 15.91 3.36 -11.39
C VAL A 220 16.66 2.71 -10.23
N ARG A 221 15.96 2.02 -9.31
CA ARG A 221 16.56 1.30 -8.18
C ARG A 221 15.98 -0.11 -8.07
N GLY A 222 16.81 -1.14 -8.23
CA GLY A 222 16.30 -2.51 -8.27
C GLY A 222 15.21 -2.65 -9.34
N ASN A 223 13.99 -3.04 -8.95
CA ASN A 223 12.78 -3.16 -9.79
C ASN A 223 11.87 -1.90 -9.77
N LEU A 224 12.23 -0.85 -9.01
CA LEU A 224 11.47 0.39 -8.95
C LEU A 224 11.91 1.40 -10.01
N VAL A 225 10.92 2.08 -10.60
CA VAL A 225 11.13 3.23 -11.48
C VAL A 225 10.58 4.47 -10.78
N TYR A 226 11.41 5.49 -10.59
CA TYR A 226 10.99 6.75 -9.96
C TYR A 226 10.42 7.74 -10.99
N ARG A 227 9.39 8.48 -10.60
CA ARG A 227 8.63 9.41 -11.45
C ARG A 227 9.19 10.83 -11.46
N ALA A 228 10.52 10.93 -11.53
CA ALA A 228 11.25 12.20 -11.64
C ALA A 228 12.29 12.14 -12.75
N THR A 229 12.59 13.33 -13.30
CA THR A 229 13.72 13.52 -14.22
C THR A 229 15.05 13.58 -13.45
N LEU A 230 16.15 13.16 -14.06
CA LEU A 230 17.50 13.37 -13.52
C LEU A 230 17.76 14.88 -13.34
N GLU A 231 18.11 15.31 -12.13
CA GLU A 231 18.70 16.63 -11.91
C GLU A 231 20.11 16.62 -12.52
N GLY A 232 20.37 17.58 -13.41
CA GLY A 232 21.75 18.03 -13.67
C GLY A 232 22.28 18.76 -12.44
N ASP A 233 23.60 19.00 -12.41
CA ASP A 233 24.30 19.80 -11.37
C ASP A 233 23.41 20.96 -10.87
N GLU A 234 23.23 21.12 -9.55
CA GLU A 234 22.30 22.08 -8.90
C GLU A 234 22.38 23.53 -9.43
N SER A 235 23.45 23.86 -10.16
CA SER A 235 23.68 25.12 -10.85
C SER A 235 22.87 25.37 -12.14
N GLU A 236 22.18 24.37 -12.71
CA GLU A 236 21.41 24.50 -13.97
C GLU A 236 19.96 24.03 -13.83
N LEU A 237 19.14 24.78 -13.08
CA LEU A 237 17.68 24.54 -13.02
C LEU A 237 17.03 24.76 -14.39
N ILE A 238 16.05 23.92 -14.71
CA ILE A 238 15.24 24.01 -15.93
C ILE A 238 14.41 25.31 -15.90
N GLU A 239 14.50 26.11 -16.96
CA GLU A 239 13.65 27.29 -17.16
C GLU A 239 12.35 26.91 -17.88
N ALA A 240 11.23 27.53 -17.49
CA ALA A 240 9.96 27.32 -18.16
C ALA A 240 9.97 28.00 -19.54
N SER A 241 9.39 27.34 -20.55
CA SER A 241 9.36 27.88 -21.90
C SER A 241 8.57 29.21 -22.00
N PRO A 242 8.89 30.09 -22.97
CA PRO A 242 8.21 31.38 -23.12
C PRO A 242 6.69 31.28 -23.25
N ILE A 243 6.18 30.20 -23.86
CA ILE A 243 4.75 29.95 -24.03
C ILE A 243 4.05 29.68 -22.70
N GLU A 244 4.74 29.06 -21.74
CA GLU A 244 4.23 28.85 -20.38
C GLU A 244 4.09 30.19 -19.64
N LEU A 245 5.10 31.05 -19.74
CA LEU A 245 5.10 32.37 -19.11
C LEU A 245 4.06 33.32 -19.71
N GLU A 246 3.87 33.29 -21.03
CA GLU A 246 2.84 34.07 -21.70
C GLU A 246 1.43 33.56 -21.34
N PHE A 247 1.27 32.25 -21.20
CA PHE A 247 0.01 31.66 -20.79
C PHE A 247 -0.38 32.07 -19.37
N GLN A 248 0.56 32.09 -18.41
CA GLN A 248 0.29 32.61 -17.06
C GLN A 248 -0.18 34.07 -17.07
N LYS A 249 0.44 34.92 -17.90
CA LYS A 249 0.01 36.32 -18.07
C LYS A 249 -1.41 36.41 -18.60
N THR A 250 -1.77 35.56 -19.55
CA THR A 250 -3.13 35.48 -20.10
C THR A 250 -4.12 35.07 -19.01
N LEU A 251 -3.83 34.01 -18.25
CA LEU A 251 -4.69 33.57 -17.14
C LEU A 251 -4.88 34.67 -16.09
N MET A 252 -3.79 35.33 -15.67
CA MET A 252 -3.88 36.42 -14.69
C MET A 252 -4.74 37.58 -15.20
N ASN A 253 -4.61 37.96 -16.47
CA ASN A 253 -5.44 38.99 -17.08
C ASN A 253 -6.92 38.58 -17.12
N ASP A 254 -7.22 37.35 -17.51
CA ASP A 254 -8.59 36.82 -17.58
C ASP A 254 -9.25 36.75 -16.19
N LEU A 255 -8.45 36.46 -15.16
CA LEU A 255 -8.87 36.41 -13.75
C LEU A 255 -8.89 37.77 -13.06
N GLY A 256 -8.37 38.81 -13.71
CA GLY A 256 -8.25 40.16 -13.13
C GLY A 256 -7.26 40.25 -11.96
N LEU A 257 -6.21 39.42 -11.96
CA LEU A 257 -5.18 39.38 -10.92
C LEU A 257 -3.91 40.11 -11.36
N SER A 258 -3.32 40.92 -10.47
CA SER A 258 -1.94 41.36 -10.62
C SER A 258 -0.96 40.24 -10.23
N VAL A 259 0.32 40.39 -10.60
CA VAL A 259 1.38 39.43 -10.22
C VAL A 259 1.49 39.35 -8.71
N GLU A 260 1.46 40.49 -8.02
CA GLU A 260 1.57 40.58 -6.57
C GLU A 260 0.38 39.88 -5.89
N GLN A 261 -0.84 40.09 -6.39
CA GLN A 261 -2.03 39.42 -5.87
C GLN A 261 -1.98 37.90 -6.05
N ALA A 262 -1.52 37.43 -7.23
CA ALA A 262 -1.36 36.01 -7.48
C ALA A 262 -0.32 35.38 -6.55
N GLN A 263 0.79 36.08 -6.27
CA GLN A 263 1.81 35.65 -5.31
C GLN A 263 1.27 35.61 -3.88
N GLU A 264 0.56 36.65 -3.43
CA GLU A 264 -0.07 36.70 -2.10
C GLU A 264 -1.06 35.55 -1.89
N LEU A 265 -1.84 35.20 -2.92
CA LEU A 265 -2.78 34.08 -2.83
C LEU A 265 -2.06 32.73 -2.78
N ARG A 266 -1.04 32.52 -3.62
CA ARG A 266 -0.23 31.29 -3.61
C ARG A 266 0.56 31.11 -2.31
N GLN A 267 1.01 32.21 -1.70
CA GLN A 267 1.67 32.20 -0.39
C GLN A 267 0.79 31.62 0.72
N LYS A 268 -0.53 31.78 0.61
CA LYS A 268 -1.48 31.22 1.58
C LYS A 268 -1.64 29.72 1.40
N GLY A 269 -1.59 29.24 0.15
CA GLY A 269 -1.60 27.82 -0.18
C GLY A 269 -2.26 27.49 -1.50
N ILE A 270 -2.96 26.35 -1.57
CA ILE A 270 -3.68 25.93 -2.79
C ILE A 270 -4.90 26.83 -3.08
N ALA A 271 -5.28 26.92 -4.34
CA ALA A 271 -6.34 27.83 -4.78
C ALA A 271 -7.72 27.45 -4.23
N LYS A 272 -8.08 26.17 -4.33
CA LYS A 272 -9.43 25.66 -4.04
C LYS A 272 -9.39 24.22 -3.57
N GLY A 273 -10.34 23.86 -2.71
CA GLY A 273 -10.63 22.48 -2.34
C GLY A 273 -9.46 21.75 -1.67
N VAL A 274 -9.10 20.57 -2.18
CA VAL A 274 -8.08 19.68 -1.62
C VAL A 274 -7.08 19.27 -2.71
N ALA A 275 -5.81 19.16 -2.35
CA ALA A 275 -4.78 18.52 -3.18
C ALA A 275 -4.15 17.34 -2.43
N MET A 276 -3.95 16.22 -3.09
CA MET A 276 -3.37 14.98 -2.56
C MET A 276 -2.14 14.63 -3.39
N THR A 277 -1.00 14.33 -2.75
CA THR A 277 0.25 14.03 -3.46
C THR A 277 0.94 12.77 -2.91
N ALA A 278 1.66 12.08 -3.79
CA ALA A 278 2.32 10.81 -3.47
C ALA A 278 3.47 10.91 -2.46
N SER A 279 4.15 12.05 -2.38
CA SER A 279 5.32 12.24 -1.54
C SER A 279 5.51 13.71 -1.15
N LEU A 280 6.36 13.95 -0.13
CA LEU A 280 6.95 15.26 0.14
C LEU A 280 7.85 15.71 -1.02
N ALA A 281 8.14 16.99 -1.08
CA ALA A 281 8.84 17.58 -2.22
C ALA A 281 10.34 17.18 -2.31
N ASN A 282 10.93 16.80 -1.18
CA ASN A 282 12.26 16.19 -1.09
C ASN A 282 12.24 14.64 -1.21
N GLN A 283 11.08 14.04 -1.44
CA GLN A 283 10.88 12.61 -1.57
C GLN A 283 10.46 12.24 -3.00
N THR A 284 10.84 11.03 -3.41
CA THR A 284 10.45 10.47 -4.71
C THR A 284 9.18 9.65 -4.60
N SER A 285 8.36 9.70 -5.66
CA SER A 285 7.32 8.73 -5.99
C SER A 285 7.84 7.61 -6.90
N ALA A 286 7.42 6.37 -6.63
CA ALA A 286 7.81 5.20 -7.41
C ALA A 286 6.60 4.51 -8.05
N GLU A 287 6.83 3.91 -9.21
CA GLU A 287 6.00 2.83 -9.73
C GLU A 287 6.69 1.48 -9.59
N THR A 288 5.88 0.46 -9.35
CA THR A 288 6.33 -0.91 -9.11
C THR A 288 5.45 -1.88 -9.87
N THR A 289 5.96 -3.09 -10.08
CA THR A 289 5.13 -4.20 -10.55
C THR A 289 4.33 -4.74 -9.36
N ILE A 290 3.02 -4.84 -9.54
CA ILE A 290 2.04 -5.36 -8.58
C ILE A 290 1.32 -6.50 -9.29
N ALA A 291 1.52 -7.76 -8.88
CA ALA A 291 0.76 -8.91 -9.38
C ALA A 291 0.55 -8.94 -10.92
N SER A 292 1.63 -8.68 -11.67
CA SER A 292 1.66 -8.64 -13.15
C SER A 292 1.01 -7.42 -13.83
N PHE A 293 0.96 -6.27 -13.16
CA PHE A 293 0.76 -4.97 -13.81
C PHE A 293 1.63 -3.91 -13.12
N ARG A 294 1.93 -2.79 -13.80
CA ARG A 294 2.66 -1.66 -13.21
C ARG A 294 1.72 -0.52 -12.84
N SER A 295 1.98 0.16 -11.72
CA SER A 295 1.18 1.28 -11.21
C SER A 295 1.98 2.09 -10.20
N GLY A 296 1.61 3.37 -10.03
CA GLY A 296 2.12 4.20 -8.96
C GLY A 296 1.67 3.66 -7.60
N ILE A 297 2.61 3.50 -6.67
CA ILE A 297 2.31 2.94 -5.34
C ILE A 297 1.24 3.79 -4.64
N PHE A 298 1.33 5.11 -4.75
CA PHE A 298 0.36 6.03 -4.16
C PHE A 298 -1.04 5.86 -4.76
N THR A 299 -1.19 5.93 -6.09
CA THR A 299 -2.51 5.81 -6.72
C THR A 299 -3.16 4.47 -6.42
N TYR A 300 -2.40 3.38 -6.47
CA TYR A 300 -2.92 2.06 -6.15
C TYR A 300 -3.39 1.95 -4.69
N LEU A 301 -2.56 2.35 -3.73
CA LEU A 301 -2.90 2.27 -2.30
C LEU A 301 -4.04 3.22 -1.92
N LEU A 302 -4.06 4.45 -2.45
CA LEU A 302 -5.15 5.40 -2.28
C LEU A 302 -6.46 4.80 -2.82
N THR A 303 -6.42 4.27 -4.04
CA THR A 303 -7.60 3.67 -4.69
C THR A 303 -8.14 2.50 -3.87
N ARG A 304 -7.27 1.56 -3.46
CA ARG A 304 -7.66 0.42 -2.63
C ARG A 304 -8.22 0.85 -1.28
N TYR A 305 -7.58 1.81 -0.60
CA TYR A 305 -8.04 2.32 0.69
C TYR A 305 -9.46 2.91 0.57
N LEU A 306 -9.69 3.78 -0.42
CA LEU A 306 -10.99 4.42 -0.64
C LEU A 306 -12.06 3.45 -1.13
N TRP A 307 -11.65 2.43 -1.89
CA TRP A 307 -12.55 1.35 -2.34
C TRP A 307 -13.03 0.47 -1.18
N GLN A 308 -12.13 0.16 -0.24
CA GLN A 308 -12.44 -0.66 0.94
C GLN A 308 -13.04 0.13 2.11
N SER A 309 -12.90 1.46 2.12
CA SER A 309 -13.44 2.31 3.19
C SER A 309 -14.98 2.33 3.19
N ARG A 310 -15.60 1.88 4.28
CA ARG A 310 -17.06 1.84 4.45
C ARG A 310 -17.67 3.04 5.16
N ARG A 311 -16.85 3.91 5.78
CA ARG A 311 -17.32 5.07 6.57
C ARG A 311 -16.82 6.36 5.94
N ASP A 312 -17.59 7.42 6.13
CA ASP A 312 -17.17 8.80 5.90
C ASP A 312 -16.08 9.13 6.93
N ARG A 313 -14.85 8.72 6.62
CA ARG A 313 -13.64 9.12 7.34
C ARG A 313 -13.27 10.52 6.87
N SER A 314 -12.84 11.37 7.81
CA SER A 314 -12.22 12.65 7.45
C SER A 314 -10.96 12.40 6.62
N LEU A 315 -10.60 13.36 5.78
CA LEU A 315 -9.39 13.35 4.97
C LEU A 315 -8.16 13.17 5.86
N GLU A 316 -8.12 13.83 7.02
CA GLU A 316 -7.05 13.69 8.00
C GLU A 316 -6.88 12.23 8.46
N ALA A 317 -7.98 11.58 8.89
CA ALA A 317 -7.94 10.19 9.34
C ALA A 317 -7.56 9.25 8.19
N ALA A 318 -8.07 9.52 6.98
CA ALA A 318 -7.74 8.75 5.79
C ALA A 318 -6.26 8.82 5.42
N PHE A 319 -5.65 10.00 5.47
CA PHE A 319 -4.23 10.18 5.17
C PHE A 319 -3.34 9.62 6.27
N LEU A 320 -3.74 9.71 7.54
CA LEU A 320 -3.04 9.05 8.62
C LEU A 320 -2.98 7.52 8.43
N ASP A 321 -4.10 6.91 8.07
CA ASP A 321 -4.15 5.48 7.76
C ASP A 321 -3.38 5.15 6.48
N LEU A 322 -3.50 5.96 5.43
CA LEU A 322 -2.78 5.78 4.17
C LEU A 322 -1.26 5.92 4.33
N SER A 323 -0.77 6.85 5.16
CA SER A 323 0.67 6.97 5.46
C SER A 323 1.20 5.72 6.15
N ARG A 324 0.44 5.14 7.08
CA ARG A 324 0.81 3.88 7.75
C ARG A 324 0.79 2.69 6.79
N ILE A 325 -0.26 2.58 5.97
CA ILE A 325 -0.39 1.54 4.95
C ILE A 325 0.76 1.68 3.94
N THR A 326 1.03 2.89 3.44
CA THR A 326 2.13 3.16 2.51
C THR A 326 3.46 2.78 3.15
N LYS A 327 3.70 3.07 4.44
CA LYS A 327 4.92 2.65 5.12
C LYS A 327 5.03 1.12 5.22
N SER A 328 3.96 0.44 5.67
CA SER A 328 3.93 -1.03 5.82
C SER A 328 4.01 -1.78 4.48
N GLU A 329 3.36 -1.26 3.45
CA GLU A 329 3.32 -1.84 2.11
C GLU A 329 4.51 -1.38 1.27
N SER A 330 5.18 -0.26 1.59
CA SER A 330 6.40 0.19 0.92
C SER A 330 7.46 -0.89 1.04
N ASP A 331 7.77 -1.43 2.22
CA ASP A 331 8.71 -2.56 2.34
C ASP A 331 8.24 -3.80 1.55
N LYS A 332 6.91 -3.98 1.51
CA LYS A 332 6.12 -4.89 0.64
C LYS A 332 6.46 -4.79 -0.86
N LEU A 333 6.47 -3.54 -1.31
CA LEU A 333 6.34 -3.12 -2.70
C LEU A 333 7.62 -2.49 -3.28
N GLY A 334 8.65 -2.29 -2.45
CA GLY A 334 10.00 -1.86 -2.86
C GLY A 334 10.59 -0.64 -2.11
N GLY A 335 10.28 -0.39 -0.85
CA GLY A 335 11.08 0.50 0.01
C GLY A 335 11.24 1.96 -0.46
N SER A 336 10.25 2.55 -1.13
CA SER A 336 10.34 3.92 -1.70
C SER A 336 10.31 5.04 -0.65
N GLY A 337 9.95 4.74 0.62
CA GLY A 337 9.86 5.76 1.67
C GLY A 337 8.82 6.85 1.39
N GLN A 338 7.90 6.61 0.46
CA GLN A 338 6.82 7.54 0.11
C GLN A 338 5.93 7.79 1.33
N ASN A 339 5.76 9.06 1.69
CA ASN A 339 4.76 9.46 2.65
C ASN A 339 3.72 10.35 1.93
N PRO A 340 2.50 9.85 1.70
CA PRO A 340 1.47 10.64 1.05
C PRO A 340 1.06 11.82 1.93
N ILE A 341 0.85 12.97 1.30
CA ILE A 341 0.45 14.20 1.98
C ILE A 341 -0.75 14.82 1.28
N TYR A 342 -1.43 15.72 1.98
CA TYR A 342 -2.51 16.50 1.42
C TYR A 342 -2.39 17.97 1.82
N PHE A 343 -3.01 18.83 1.02
CA PHE A 343 -3.17 20.25 1.25
C PHE A 343 -4.65 20.59 1.15
N ILE A 344 -5.10 21.55 1.95
CA ILE A 344 -6.46 22.08 1.89
C ILE A 344 -6.43 23.57 1.54
N GLN A 345 -7.53 24.06 0.98
CA GLN A 345 -7.72 25.48 0.77
C GLN A 345 -7.51 26.25 2.09
N PRO A 346 -6.74 27.35 2.09
CA PRO A 346 -6.46 28.11 3.30
C PRO A 346 -7.72 28.62 3.98
N ASP A 347 -7.68 28.73 5.31
CA ASP A 347 -8.78 29.20 6.17
C ASP A 347 -10.08 28.34 6.07
N THR A 348 -9.94 27.05 5.71
CA THR A 348 -11.06 26.09 5.65
C THR A 348 -10.90 24.93 6.65
N THR A 349 -11.91 24.06 6.72
CA THR A 349 -11.94 22.82 7.54
C THR A 349 -12.25 21.61 6.65
N LEU A 350 -11.69 21.61 5.43
CA LEU A 350 -11.94 20.56 4.43
C LEU A 350 -11.27 19.23 4.79
N ASP A 351 -10.28 19.26 5.68
CA ASP A 351 -9.64 18.11 6.31
C ASP A 351 -10.61 17.27 7.16
N ASP A 352 -11.65 17.89 7.73
CA ASP A 352 -12.75 17.19 8.41
C ASP A 352 -13.72 16.48 7.44
N GLN A 353 -13.66 16.79 6.14
CA GLN A 353 -14.53 16.21 5.12
C GLN A 353 -13.96 14.91 4.54
N PRO A 354 -14.78 14.06 3.91
CA PRO A 354 -14.28 12.87 3.23
C PRO A 354 -13.31 13.17 2.08
N PRO A 355 -12.44 12.22 1.71
CA PRO A 355 -11.65 12.28 0.49
C PRO A 355 -12.52 12.58 -0.76
N TYR A 356 -11.97 13.31 -1.72
CA TYR A 356 -12.69 13.90 -2.85
C TYR A 356 -13.81 14.89 -2.50
N LEU A 357 -14.00 15.22 -1.21
CA LEU A 357 -15.14 15.97 -0.71
C LEU A 357 -16.48 15.33 -1.11
N LEU A 358 -16.49 13.98 -1.18
CA LEU A 358 -17.61 13.16 -1.60
C LEU A 358 -17.74 11.94 -0.70
N THR A 359 -18.98 11.56 -0.38
CA THR A 359 -19.27 10.31 0.33
C THR A 359 -19.36 9.16 -0.66
N PRO A 360 -18.73 7.99 -0.40
CA PRO A 360 -18.93 6.80 -1.21
C PRO A 360 -20.42 6.40 -1.32
N GLN A 361 -20.86 5.97 -2.50
CA GLN A 361 -22.26 5.64 -2.77
C GLN A 361 -22.58 4.14 -2.66
N THR A 362 -21.56 3.29 -2.56
CA THR A 362 -21.70 1.84 -2.59
C THR A 362 -21.13 1.18 -1.33
N PRO A 363 -21.44 -0.10 -1.03
CA PRO A 363 -20.73 -0.85 0.01
C PRO A 363 -19.31 -1.22 -0.45
N ALA A 364 -18.40 -1.48 0.50
CA ALA A 364 -17.07 -1.95 0.14
C ALA A 364 -17.13 -3.36 -0.48
N ALA A 365 -16.28 -3.58 -1.48
CA ALA A 365 -16.24 -4.78 -2.30
C ALA A 365 -14.81 -5.04 -2.76
N ASP A 366 -14.55 -6.20 -3.33
CA ASP A 366 -13.20 -6.56 -3.79
C ASP A 366 -13.09 -6.45 -5.33
N ALA A 367 -14.24 -6.55 -6.01
CA ALA A 367 -14.36 -6.40 -7.45
C ALA A 367 -15.67 -5.71 -7.88
N VAL A 368 -15.72 -5.28 -9.14
CA VAL A 368 -16.93 -4.77 -9.80
C VAL A 368 -17.06 -5.36 -11.21
N VAL A 369 -18.27 -5.71 -11.60
CA VAL A 369 -18.57 -6.19 -12.95
C VAL A 369 -18.48 -5.03 -13.94
N ARG A 370 -17.67 -5.21 -14.99
CA ARG A 370 -17.49 -4.22 -16.05
C ARG A 370 -18.36 -4.49 -17.26
N ASP A 371 -18.41 -5.75 -17.66
CA ASP A 371 -19.12 -6.16 -18.87
C ASP A 371 -19.60 -7.61 -18.76
N VAL A 372 -20.67 -7.92 -19.50
CA VAL A 372 -21.20 -9.28 -19.64
C VAL A 372 -21.24 -9.59 -21.13
N LYS A 373 -20.35 -10.49 -21.56
CA LYS A 373 -20.19 -10.84 -22.97
C LYS A 373 -21.41 -11.66 -23.47
N PRO A 374 -21.64 -11.74 -24.80
CA PRO A 374 -22.78 -12.49 -25.35
C PRO A 374 -22.81 -13.99 -25.01
N ASP A 375 -21.66 -14.56 -24.68
CA ASP A 375 -21.50 -15.95 -24.23
C ASP A 375 -21.68 -16.11 -22.71
N GLN A 376 -22.13 -15.07 -22.02
CA GLN A 376 -22.30 -14.97 -20.56
C GLN A 376 -21.00 -14.92 -19.75
N THR A 377 -19.84 -14.83 -20.40
CA THR A 377 -18.59 -14.56 -19.70
C THR A 377 -18.67 -13.16 -19.07
N ILE A 378 -18.33 -13.07 -17.79
CA ILE A 378 -18.29 -11.82 -17.04
C ILE A 378 -16.86 -11.31 -17.05
N GLU A 379 -16.70 -10.03 -17.40
CA GLU A 379 -15.46 -9.30 -17.25
C GLU A 379 -15.60 -8.35 -16.06
N PHE A 380 -14.65 -8.41 -15.12
CA PHE A 380 -14.74 -7.68 -13.86
C PHE A 380 -13.38 -7.07 -13.47
N TRP A 381 -13.43 -5.95 -12.76
CA TRP A 381 -12.25 -5.24 -12.28
C TRP A 381 -11.98 -5.58 -10.81
N LEU A 382 -10.73 -5.89 -10.49
CA LEU A 382 -10.25 -6.41 -9.20
C LEU A 382 -9.50 -5.36 -8.36
N GLY A 383 -9.77 -4.06 -8.56
CA GLY A 383 -9.01 -2.99 -7.89
C GLY A 383 -9.20 -2.91 -6.38
N GLY A 384 -10.19 -3.61 -5.81
CA GLY A 384 -10.34 -3.75 -4.36
C GLY A 384 -9.45 -4.83 -3.74
N MET A 385 -8.84 -5.69 -4.55
CA MET A 385 -7.98 -6.78 -4.08
C MET A 385 -6.60 -6.27 -3.66
N THR A 386 -6.01 -6.93 -2.66
CA THR A 386 -4.62 -6.69 -2.25
C THR A 386 -3.63 -7.20 -3.31
N PRO A 387 -2.36 -6.72 -3.35
CA PRO A 387 -1.35 -7.27 -4.25
C PRO A 387 -1.25 -8.79 -4.17
N ARG A 388 -1.20 -9.33 -2.95
CA ARG A 388 -1.15 -10.78 -2.70
C ARG A 388 -2.44 -11.48 -3.13
N GLY A 389 -3.59 -10.84 -2.91
CA GLY A 389 -4.89 -11.30 -3.41
C GLY A 389 -4.93 -11.52 -4.92
N LEU A 390 -4.17 -10.71 -5.68
CA LEU A 390 -4.09 -10.79 -7.13
C LEU A 390 -3.10 -11.87 -7.61
N GLU A 391 -2.07 -12.21 -6.84
CA GLU A 391 -1.10 -13.27 -7.18
C GLU A 391 -1.68 -14.69 -7.12
N ASN A 392 -2.89 -14.82 -6.57
CA ASN A 392 -3.63 -16.05 -6.45
C ASN A 392 -4.08 -16.63 -7.80
N ALA A 393 -4.45 -17.92 -7.76
CA ALA A 393 -5.02 -18.65 -8.87
C ALA A 393 -6.52 -18.32 -9.04
N GLU A 394 -7.32 -19.27 -9.56
CA GLU A 394 -8.73 -19.06 -9.86
C GLU A 394 -9.56 -18.92 -8.57
N SER A 395 -10.05 -17.70 -8.29
CA SER A 395 -10.86 -17.42 -7.08
C SER A 395 -12.36 -17.39 -7.38
N VAL A 396 -13.19 -17.57 -6.35
CA VAL A 396 -14.66 -17.45 -6.45
C VAL A 396 -15.10 -16.19 -5.74
N PHE A 397 -15.96 -15.43 -6.42
CA PHE A 397 -16.51 -14.18 -5.92
C PHE A 397 -18.02 -14.29 -5.71
N GLU A 398 -18.50 -13.82 -4.57
CA GLU A 398 -19.92 -13.56 -4.33
C GLU A 398 -20.33 -12.24 -4.97
N VAL A 399 -21.40 -12.24 -5.75
CA VAL A 399 -22.04 -11.02 -6.28
C VAL A 399 -22.96 -10.46 -5.21
N ILE A 400 -22.83 -9.16 -4.92
CA ILE A 400 -23.63 -8.47 -3.91
C ILE A 400 -24.48 -7.37 -4.52
N ASP A 401 -25.64 -7.12 -3.93
CA ASP A 401 -26.51 -5.99 -4.26
C ASP A 401 -26.08 -4.69 -3.54
N GLU A 402 -26.86 -3.61 -3.73
CA GLU A 402 -26.61 -2.31 -3.11
C GLU A 402 -26.69 -2.35 -1.57
N GLN A 403 -27.42 -3.32 -1.01
CA GLN A 403 -27.52 -3.53 0.43
C GLN A 403 -26.39 -4.42 0.96
N GLY A 404 -25.58 -5.01 0.07
CA GLY A 404 -24.48 -5.90 0.40
C GLY A 404 -24.90 -7.35 0.60
N GLU A 405 -26.13 -7.72 0.23
CA GLU A 405 -26.64 -9.09 0.30
C GLU A 405 -26.17 -9.91 -0.90
N VAL A 406 -25.86 -11.18 -0.66
CA VAL A 406 -25.34 -12.09 -1.69
C VAL A 406 -26.46 -12.55 -2.61
N ILE A 407 -26.33 -12.27 -3.90
CA ILE A 407 -27.32 -12.62 -4.93
C ILE A 407 -26.80 -13.67 -5.92
N GLY A 408 -25.52 -14.03 -5.85
CA GLY A 408 -24.93 -15.02 -6.73
C GLY A 408 -23.43 -15.21 -6.55
N GLN A 409 -22.82 -15.97 -7.45
CA GLN A 409 -21.39 -16.26 -7.47
C GLN A 409 -20.83 -16.25 -8.91
N VAL A 410 -19.57 -15.87 -9.03
CA VAL A 410 -18.78 -15.88 -10.27
C VAL A 410 -17.47 -16.62 -10.01
N ASN A 411 -17.20 -17.65 -10.81
CA ASN A 411 -15.94 -18.37 -10.77
C ASN A 411 -14.95 -17.70 -11.72
N GLN A 412 -13.84 -17.17 -11.20
CA GLN A 412 -12.77 -16.64 -12.03
C GLN A 412 -12.13 -17.77 -12.82
N THR A 413 -11.88 -17.50 -14.10
CA THR A 413 -11.24 -18.42 -15.05
C THR A 413 -9.92 -17.87 -15.60
N SER A 414 -9.73 -16.56 -15.53
CA SER A 414 -8.48 -15.92 -15.94
C SER A 414 -8.39 -14.50 -15.37
N ARG A 415 -7.17 -13.97 -15.36
CA ARG A 415 -6.88 -12.60 -14.98
C ARG A 415 -5.74 -12.05 -15.86
N SER A 416 -5.81 -10.76 -16.17
CA SER A 416 -4.71 -9.98 -16.73
C SER A 416 -4.66 -8.63 -16.02
N GLY A 417 -3.61 -8.40 -15.23
CA GLY A 417 -3.54 -7.25 -14.33
C GLY A 417 -4.77 -7.19 -13.40
N LEU A 418 -5.48 -6.08 -13.38
CA LEU A 418 -6.71 -5.93 -12.59
C LEU A 418 -7.97 -6.41 -13.29
N LEU A 419 -7.88 -6.95 -14.51
CA LEU A 419 -9.04 -7.42 -15.27
C LEU A 419 -9.20 -8.93 -15.10
N GLY A 420 -10.22 -9.34 -14.37
CA GLY A 420 -10.65 -10.73 -14.22
C GLY A 420 -11.70 -11.11 -15.26
N ARG A 421 -11.74 -12.40 -15.62
CA ARG A 421 -12.83 -13.00 -16.40
C ARG A 421 -13.32 -14.25 -15.72
N GLY A 422 -14.62 -14.48 -15.75
CA GLY A 422 -15.22 -15.63 -15.10
C GLY A 422 -16.62 -15.95 -15.58
N ASN A 423 -17.15 -17.07 -15.11
CA ASN A 423 -18.49 -17.53 -15.44
C ASN A 423 -19.39 -17.44 -14.22
N PRO A 424 -20.63 -16.94 -14.35
CA PRO A 424 -21.60 -16.99 -13.28
C PRO A 424 -22.05 -18.43 -13.02
N ASN A 425 -22.43 -18.73 -11.77
CA ASN A 425 -23.13 -19.98 -11.47
C ASN A 425 -24.56 -19.96 -12.04
N ASP A 426 -25.14 -21.14 -12.29
CA ASP A 426 -26.44 -21.28 -12.94
C ASP A 426 -27.55 -20.48 -12.26
N GLY A 427 -28.30 -19.69 -13.05
CA GLY A 427 -29.53 -19.02 -12.62
C GLY A 427 -29.38 -17.59 -12.08
N ILE A 428 -28.18 -17.00 -12.15
CA ILE A 428 -27.94 -15.62 -11.69
C ILE A 428 -27.92 -14.67 -12.89
N SER A 429 -28.61 -13.52 -12.78
CA SER A 429 -28.51 -12.43 -13.75
C SER A 429 -27.49 -11.40 -13.26
N VAL A 430 -26.29 -11.42 -13.84
CA VAL A 430 -25.24 -10.44 -13.53
C VAL A 430 -25.31 -9.27 -14.51
N GLN A 431 -25.04 -8.05 -14.03
CA GLN A 431 -25.04 -6.82 -14.84
C GLN A 431 -23.81 -5.95 -14.53
N PRO A 432 -23.35 -5.12 -15.47
CA PRO A 432 -22.32 -4.11 -15.22
C PRO A 432 -22.67 -3.22 -14.02
N GLY A 433 -21.67 -2.91 -13.19
CA GLY A 433 -21.80 -2.13 -11.97
C GLY A 433 -22.12 -2.95 -10.71
N MET A 434 -22.50 -4.23 -10.83
CA MET A 434 -22.66 -5.10 -9.67
C MET A 434 -21.32 -5.33 -8.97
N LEU A 435 -21.33 -5.25 -7.64
CA LEU A 435 -20.15 -5.43 -6.83
C LEU A 435 -19.96 -6.90 -6.46
N MET A 436 -18.72 -7.29 -6.16
CA MET A 436 -18.40 -8.65 -5.76
C MET A 436 -17.37 -8.71 -4.63
N ARG A 437 -17.41 -9.76 -3.81
CA ARG A 437 -16.48 -10.04 -2.72
C ARG A 437 -15.83 -11.40 -2.87
N GLU A 438 -14.56 -11.51 -2.51
CA GLU A 438 -13.86 -12.80 -2.54
C GLU A 438 -14.49 -13.73 -1.50
N GLN A 439 -14.95 -14.89 -1.96
CA GLN A 439 -15.55 -15.92 -1.11
C GLN A 439 -14.59 -17.10 -0.92
N ILE A 440 -13.94 -17.51 -2.01
CA ILE A 440 -12.96 -18.58 -2.01
C ILE A 440 -11.72 -18.07 -2.70
N ARG A 441 -10.61 -18.08 -1.98
CA ARG A 441 -9.29 -17.78 -2.51
C ARG A 441 -8.69 -19.04 -3.13
N GLY A 442 -8.31 -18.95 -4.41
CA GLY A 442 -7.57 -20.02 -5.09
C GLY A 442 -6.07 -19.85 -4.91
N ILE A 443 -5.37 -20.82 -4.34
CA ILE A 443 -3.91 -20.77 -4.11
C ILE A 443 -3.23 -21.82 -4.99
N PRO A 444 -2.31 -21.43 -5.89
CA PRO A 444 -1.69 -22.40 -6.80
C PRO A 444 -0.89 -23.46 -6.03
N THR A 445 -0.91 -24.71 -6.50
CA THR A 445 -0.13 -25.80 -5.86
C THR A 445 1.37 -25.69 -6.13
N ASP A 446 1.77 -24.91 -7.13
CA ASP A 446 3.11 -24.79 -7.68
C ASP A 446 3.73 -23.40 -7.47
N ILE A 447 3.42 -22.75 -6.34
CA ILE A 447 4.04 -21.46 -5.95
C ILE A 447 5.55 -21.55 -6.13
N SER A 448 6.15 -20.59 -6.84
CA SER A 448 7.58 -20.52 -7.08
C SER A 448 8.17 -19.23 -6.52
N LEU A 449 9.46 -19.26 -6.22
CA LEU A 449 10.24 -18.08 -5.82
C LEU A 449 10.81 -17.42 -7.09
N ARG A 450 10.39 -16.19 -7.37
CA ARG A 450 10.84 -15.41 -8.53
C ARG A 450 12.10 -14.63 -8.17
N VAL A 451 13.23 -15.05 -8.73
CA VAL A 451 14.55 -14.47 -8.47
C VAL A 451 15.03 -13.70 -9.69
N GLY A 452 15.15 -12.38 -9.56
CA GLY A 452 15.76 -11.53 -10.58
C GLY A 452 17.29 -11.58 -10.51
N LEU A 453 17.98 -11.53 -11.65
CA LEU A 453 19.44 -11.45 -11.70
C LEU A 453 19.91 -10.00 -11.86
N HIS A 454 20.60 -9.46 -10.85
CA HIS A 454 21.06 -8.07 -10.87
C HIS A 454 22.34 -7.89 -11.69
N GLU A 455 22.47 -6.77 -12.42
CA GLU A 455 23.59 -6.45 -13.33
C GLU A 455 24.97 -6.50 -12.64
N SER A 456 25.00 -6.28 -11.32
CA SER A 456 26.21 -6.46 -10.50
C SER A 456 26.89 -7.83 -10.63
N LEU A 457 26.17 -8.86 -11.09
CA LEU A 457 26.72 -10.20 -11.30
C LEU A 457 27.69 -10.28 -12.50
N GLY A 458 27.57 -9.38 -13.48
CA GLY A 458 28.43 -9.37 -14.67
C GLY A 458 28.50 -10.74 -15.36
N ASP A 459 29.71 -11.25 -15.56
CA ASP A 459 29.96 -12.53 -16.25
C ASP A 459 29.34 -13.75 -15.52
N ASP A 460 29.07 -13.65 -14.22
CA ASP A 460 28.49 -14.74 -13.43
C ASP A 460 26.99 -14.97 -13.72
N MET A 461 26.31 -14.06 -14.42
CA MET A 461 24.88 -14.20 -14.74
C MET A 461 24.53 -15.51 -15.46
N GLY A 462 25.41 -15.95 -16.37
CA GLY A 462 25.19 -17.19 -17.13
C GLY A 462 25.19 -18.43 -16.24
N LEU A 463 26.14 -18.48 -15.31
CA LEU A 463 26.26 -19.57 -14.33
C LEU A 463 25.11 -19.52 -13.32
N ALA A 464 24.77 -18.34 -12.80
CA ALA A 464 23.66 -18.16 -11.87
C ALA A 464 22.35 -18.68 -12.46
N ARG A 465 22.04 -18.31 -13.71
CA ARG A 465 20.88 -18.82 -14.45
C ARG A 465 20.87 -20.34 -14.54
N GLN A 466 21.99 -20.94 -14.95
CA GLN A 466 22.09 -22.38 -15.15
C GLN A 466 21.88 -23.14 -13.84
N VAL A 467 22.47 -22.66 -12.75
CA VAL A 467 22.37 -23.31 -11.44
C VAL A 467 20.98 -23.13 -10.85
N LEU A 468 20.40 -21.92 -10.89
CA LEU A 468 19.05 -21.66 -10.40
C LEU A 468 17.97 -22.44 -11.16
N ALA A 469 18.16 -22.72 -12.45
CA ALA A 469 17.27 -23.58 -13.22
C ALA A 469 17.25 -25.05 -12.74
N GLY A 470 18.22 -25.45 -11.92
CA GLY A 470 18.25 -26.77 -11.28
C GLY A 470 17.48 -26.86 -9.96
N TYR A 471 17.03 -25.73 -9.40
CA TYR A 471 16.22 -25.70 -8.19
C TYR A 471 14.76 -25.93 -8.53
N ASP A 472 14.10 -26.81 -7.77
CA ASP A 472 12.66 -26.98 -7.89
C ASP A 472 11.95 -25.71 -7.39
N ARG A 473 10.91 -25.26 -8.10
CA ARG A 473 10.09 -24.09 -7.74
C ARG A 473 10.86 -22.77 -7.57
N ILE A 474 11.97 -22.58 -8.29
CA ILE A 474 12.58 -21.25 -8.51
C ILE A 474 12.35 -20.81 -9.96
N THR A 475 11.89 -19.58 -10.15
CA THR A 475 11.72 -18.96 -11.47
C THR A 475 12.71 -17.82 -11.62
N VAL A 476 13.64 -17.93 -12.57
CA VAL A 476 14.58 -16.84 -12.87
C VAL A 476 13.88 -15.81 -13.75
N VAL A 477 13.87 -14.55 -13.32
CA VAL A 477 13.28 -13.44 -14.07
C VAL A 477 14.37 -12.55 -14.62
N GLU A 478 14.43 -12.45 -15.93
CA GLU A 478 15.40 -11.62 -16.64
C GLU A 478 14.76 -10.32 -17.10
N ASN A 479 15.58 -9.27 -17.23
CA ASN A 479 15.10 -7.95 -17.67
C ASN A 479 13.88 -7.50 -16.87
N TYR A 480 13.84 -7.81 -15.56
CA TYR A 480 12.71 -7.56 -14.68
C TYR A 480 12.27 -6.08 -14.70
N ARG A 481 13.20 -5.15 -14.99
CA ARG A 481 12.95 -3.71 -15.21
C ARG A 481 12.08 -3.38 -16.44
N GLN A 482 12.06 -4.25 -17.45
CA GLN A 482 11.39 -4.04 -18.74
C GLN A 482 10.16 -4.93 -18.95
N THR A 483 9.87 -5.82 -18.00
CA THR A 483 8.72 -6.73 -18.09
C THR A 483 7.70 -6.40 -17.01
N ASP A 484 6.46 -6.85 -17.20
CA ASP A 484 5.43 -6.83 -16.14
C ASP A 484 5.57 -8.03 -15.19
N THR A 485 6.62 -8.84 -15.30
CA THR A 485 6.86 -9.95 -14.37
C THR A 485 7.42 -9.40 -13.07
N ASP A 486 6.70 -9.60 -11.96
CA ASP A 486 7.20 -9.22 -10.65
C ASP A 486 8.32 -10.16 -10.18
N ILE A 487 9.14 -9.67 -9.26
CA ILE A 487 10.21 -10.45 -8.63
C ILE A 487 10.04 -10.41 -7.11
N ASP A 488 10.40 -11.51 -6.46
CA ASP A 488 10.38 -11.59 -5.01
C ASP A 488 11.71 -11.08 -4.43
N TYR A 489 12.83 -11.50 -5.02
CA TYR A 489 14.19 -11.13 -4.60
C TYR A 489 15.12 -10.94 -5.79
N LEU A 490 16.21 -10.21 -5.57
CA LEU A 490 17.31 -10.04 -6.51
C LEU A 490 18.54 -10.83 -6.04
N LEU A 491 19.12 -11.66 -6.89
CA LEU A 491 20.46 -12.20 -6.69
C LEU A 491 21.47 -11.20 -7.25
N GLY A 492 22.44 -10.77 -6.44
CA GLY A 492 23.42 -9.79 -6.85
C GLY A 492 24.76 -9.90 -6.12
N ARG A 493 25.70 -9.08 -6.54
CA ARG A 493 27.02 -8.94 -5.93
C ARG A 493 27.12 -7.57 -5.26
N PHE A 494 27.58 -7.52 -4.01
CA PHE A 494 27.75 -6.27 -3.27
C PHE A 494 28.99 -5.52 -3.77
N ASN A 495 28.87 -4.80 -4.89
CA ASN A 495 29.98 -4.11 -5.56
C ASN A 495 29.61 -2.67 -5.94
N THR A 496 30.51 -1.98 -6.65
CA THR A 496 30.32 -0.58 -7.05
C THR A 496 29.06 -0.36 -7.89
N VAL A 497 28.65 -1.33 -8.72
CA VAL A 497 27.42 -1.21 -9.53
C VAL A 497 26.20 -1.18 -8.61
N ALA A 498 26.09 -2.12 -7.67
CA ALA A 498 25.00 -2.13 -6.69
C ALA A 498 25.05 -0.90 -5.77
N LEU A 499 26.23 -0.51 -5.29
CA LEU A 499 26.42 0.63 -4.39
C LEU A 499 26.03 1.96 -5.05
N GLN A 500 26.38 2.16 -6.32
CA GLN A 500 26.00 3.37 -7.06
C GLN A 500 24.48 3.50 -7.18
N GLU A 501 23.77 2.41 -7.50
CA GLU A 501 22.30 2.43 -7.55
C GLU A 501 21.66 2.65 -6.16
N MET A 502 22.26 2.17 -5.08
CA MET A 502 21.79 2.42 -3.71
C MET A 502 22.00 3.87 -3.25
N GLN A 503 23.06 4.54 -3.71
CA GLN A 503 23.44 5.89 -3.25
C GLN A 503 22.58 7.03 -3.84
N VAL A 504 21.80 6.79 -4.90
CA VAL A 504 20.96 7.79 -5.59
C VAL A 504 19.90 8.45 -4.70
N GLN A 505 19.67 8.00 -3.46
CA GLN A 505 18.66 8.56 -2.57
C GLN A 505 19.14 9.06 -1.20
N ASN A 506 20.44 9.30 -1.01
CA ASN A 506 20.93 10.01 0.19
C ASN A 506 20.39 9.43 1.53
N GLN A 507 20.29 8.11 1.66
CA GLN A 507 20.17 7.46 2.97
C GLN A 507 21.57 7.27 3.54
N ASN A 508 22.14 8.36 4.05
CA ASN A 508 23.29 8.27 4.93
C ASN A 508 22.90 7.44 6.17
N SER A 509 23.71 6.44 6.47
CA SER A 509 23.77 5.73 7.76
C SER A 509 22.73 4.63 7.99
N ARG A 510 22.82 3.51 7.28
CA ARG A 510 22.52 2.20 7.89
C ARG A 510 23.83 1.50 8.24
N THR A 511 23.97 1.12 9.50
CA THR A 511 25.14 0.43 10.07
C THR A 511 25.34 -0.96 9.48
N ASP A 512 24.24 -1.59 9.05
CA ASP A 512 24.17 -3.01 8.70
C ASP A 512 24.77 -3.31 7.32
N THR A 513 24.90 -2.29 6.48
CA THR A 513 25.58 -2.38 5.18
C THR A 513 27.08 -2.10 5.28
N GLN A 514 27.56 -1.52 6.39
CA GLN A 514 28.98 -1.19 6.58
C GLN A 514 29.84 -2.43 6.86
N THR A 515 29.21 -3.53 7.28
CA THR A 515 29.88 -4.80 7.63
C THR A 515 29.89 -5.82 6.47
N LEU A 516 29.29 -5.50 5.32
CA LEU A 516 29.23 -6.41 4.19
C LEU A 516 30.56 -6.40 3.42
N GLU A 517 31.09 -7.59 3.13
CA GLU A 517 32.35 -7.71 2.39
C GLU A 517 32.18 -7.26 0.93
N PRO A 518 33.10 -6.44 0.40
CA PRO A 518 33.10 -6.06 -1.00
C PRO A 518 33.14 -7.28 -1.92
N ASN A 519 32.31 -7.25 -2.95
CA ASN A 519 32.08 -8.31 -3.93
C ASN A 519 31.48 -9.61 -3.38
N SER A 520 31.00 -9.68 -2.13
CA SER A 520 30.22 -10.83 -1.67
C SER A 520 28.93 -11.01 -2.51
N ILE A 521 28.45 -12.25 -2.63
CA ILE A 521 27.21 -12.58 -3.35
C ILE A 521 26.11 -12.83 -2.32
N GLY A 522 24.93 -12.31 -2.57
CA GLY A 522 23.79 -12.46 -1.68
C GLY A 522 22.49 -12.05 -2.33
N LEU A 523 21.44 -12.05 -1.53
CA LEU A 523 20.10 -11.66 -1.95
C LEU A 523 19.83 -10.22 -1.52
N PHE A 524 19.21 -9.48 -2.43
CA PHE A 524 18.63 -8.19 -2.16
C PHE A 524 17.10 -8.29 -2.23
N THR A 525 16.41 -7.41 -1.53
CA THR A 525 15.00 -7.12 -1.81
C THR A 525 14.85 -6.56 -3.23
N LYS A 526 13.62 -6.48 -3.73
CA LYS A 526 13.35 -5.93 -5.07
C LYS A 526 13.74 -4.47 -5.26
N ASP A 527 13.94 -3.71 -4.19
CA ASP A 527 14.48 -2.35 -4.20
C ASP A 527 15.98 -2.28 -3.91
N LEU A 528 16.68 -3.39 -4.12
CA LEU A 528 18.13 -3.45 -3.99
C LEU A 528 18.64 -3.20 -2.56
N GLU A 529 17.82 -3.43 -1.54
CA GLU A 529 18.31 -3.45 -0.16
C GLU A 529 18.88 -4.83 0.18
N PRO A 530 20.13 -4.93 0.71
CA PRO A 530 20.73 -6.22 0.99
C PRO A 530 20.02 -6.95 2.14
N LEU A 531 19.70 -8.22 1.94
CA LEU A 531 19.39 -9.14 3.03
C LEU A 531 20.70 -9.56 3.68
N SER A 532 21.19 -8.77 4.64
CA SER A 532 22.56 -8.85 5.17
C SER A 532 22.99 -10.26 5.60
N THR A 533 22.11 -11.07 6.21
CA THR A 533 22.40 -12.46 6.63
C THR A 533 22.61 -13.44 5.47
N THR A 534 22.34 -13.01 4.24
CA THR A 534 22.55 -13.79 3.02
C THR A 534 23.90 -13.53 2.35
N PHE A 535 24.65 -12.54 2.83
CA PHE A 535 26.00 -12.25 2.35
C PHE A 535 27.04 -12.91 3.25
N GLU A 536 28.10 -13.44 2.64
CA GLU A 536 29.21 -14.04 3.38
C GLU A 536 30.24 -12.97 3.79
N SER A 537 30.97 -13.25 4.88
CA SER A 537 32.05 -12.39 5.35
C SER A 537 33.38 -12.60 4.61
N GLN A 538 33.37 -13.29 3.47
CA GLN A 538 34.55 -13.51 2.63
C GLN A 538 34.12 -13.58 1.15
N TYR A 539 35.08 -13.34 0.25
CA TYR A 539 34.86 -13.57 -1.18
C TYR A 539 34.55 -15.05 -1.45
N GLU A 540 33.55 -15.30 -2.28
CA GLU A 540 33.21 -16.64 -2.78
C GLU A 540 32.89 -16.61 -4.28
N GLU A 541 33.07 -17.77 -4.91
CA GLU A 541 32.63 -18.01 -6.29
C GLU A 541 31.13 -18.27 -6.35
N MET A 542 30.50 -17.97 -7.49
CA MET A 542 29.05 -18.09 -7.69
C MET A 542 28.47 -19.47 -7.33
N GLY A 543 29.17 -20.56 -7.69
CA GLY A 543 28.72 -21.92 -7.34
C GLY A 543 28.61 -22.14 -5.84
N THR A 544 29.65 -21.75 -5.08
CA THR A 544 29.68 -21.83 -3.62
C THR A 544 28.61 -20.97 -2.98
N ALA A 545 28.42 -19.75 -3.49
CA ALA A 545 27.37 -18.84 -3.01
C ALA A 545 25.98 -19.47 -3.14
N LEU A 546 25.68 -20.09 -4.29
CA LEU A 546 24.37 -20.70 -4.52
C LEU A 546 24.15 -21.95 -3.66
N GLU A 547 25.17 -22.78 -3.44
CA GLU A 547 25.08 -23.91 -2.49
C GLU A 547 24.83 -23.47 -1.05
N ARG A 548 25.41 -22.33 -0.65
CA ARG A 548 25.17 -21.69 0.65
C ARG A 548 23.75 -21.14 0.75
N LEU A 549 23.24 -20.53 -0.34
CA LEU A 549 21.91 -19.93 -0.40
C LEU A 549 20.75 -20.93 -0.56
N ASP A 550 20.98 -22.22 -0.83
CA ASP A 550 19.93 -23.25 -1.00
C ASP A 550 18.88 -23.23 0.13
N ILE A 551 19.33 -23.25 1.39
CA ILE A 551 18.44 -23.19 2.57
C ILE A 551 17.64 -21.88 2.55
N ARG A 552 18.29 -20.76 2.23
CA ARG A 552 17.61 -19.46 2.17
C ARG A 552 16.53 -19.45 1.10
N PHE A 553 16.77 -19.99 -0.09
CA PHE A 553 15.73 -20.08 -1.12
C PHE A 553 14.52 -20.90 -0.66
N ARG A 554 14.72 -22.00 0.08
CA ARG A 554 13.62 -22.83 0.61
C ARG A 554 12.78 -22.11 1.65
N LEU A 555 13.44 -21.42 2.58
CA LEU A 555 12.77 -20.61 3.60
C LEU A 555 11.99 -19.46 2.97
N LEU A 556 12.59 -18.74 2.02
CA LEU A 556 11.93 -17.65 1.30
C LEU A 556 10.76 -18.16 0.45
N LEU A 557 10.87 -19.35 -0.16
CA LEU A 557 9.77 -20.00 -0.87
C LEU A 557 8.62 -20.37 0.08
N ALA A 558 8.91 -20.93 1.25
CA ALA A 558 7.91 -21.21 2.26
C ALA A 558 7.19 -19.92 2.73
N ASN A 559 7.94 -18.83 2.90
CA ASN A 559 7.38 -17.52 3.20
C ASN A 559 6.42 -17.03 2.09
N GLN A 560 6.79 -17.15 0.81
CA GLN A 560 5.88 -16.81 -0.29
C GLN A 560 4.60 -17.65 -0.26
N ALA A 561 4.71 -18.95 0.05
CA ALA A 561 3.56 -19.83 0.14
C ALA A 561 2.64 -19.48 1.32
N LEU A 562 3.19 -19.10 2.48
CA LEU A 562 2.39 -18.59 3.61
C LEU A 562 1.72 -17.26 3.27
N LYS A 563 2.43 -16.35 2.60
CA LYS A 563 1.88 -15.06 2.20
C LYS A 563 0.69 -15.17 1.24
N ALA A 564 0.58 -16.26 0.48
CA ALA A 564 -0.57 -16.50 -0.40
C ALA A 564 -1.89 -16.71 0.39
N ILE A 565 -1.83 -17.18 1.64
CA ILE A 565 -3.03 -17.41 2.46
C ILE A 565 -3.59 -16.14 3.10
N LEU A 566 -2.82 -15.04 3.10
CA LEU A 566 -3.18 -13.78 3.75
C LEU A 566 -4.47 -13.21 3.15
N ASN A 567 -5.47 -13.03 4.01
CA ASN A 567 -6.78 -12.50 3.64
C ASN A 567 -7.33 -11.46 4.63
N PRO A 568 -6.52 -10.50 5.14
CA PRO A 568 -6.98 -9.54 6.14
C PRO A 568 -8.19 -8.69 5.69
N ASP A 569 -8.25 -8.42 4.38
CA ASP A 569 -9.26 -7.55 3.76
C ASP A 569 -10.50 -8.32 3.28
N THR A 570 -10.42 -9.65 3.20
CA THR A 570 -11.50 -10.48 2.64
C THR A 570 -12.07 -11.48 3.64
N SER A 571 -11.38 -11.74 4.76
CA SER A 571 -11.87 -12.62 5.83
C SER A 571 -13.13 -12.06 6.50
N ASP A 572 -14.10 -12.96 6.73
CA ASP A 572 -15.35 -12.67 7.43
C ASP A 572 -15.21 -12.55 8.96
N PHE A 573 -14.03 -12.85 9.50
CA PHE A 573 -13.79 -13.00 10.93
C PHE A 573 -13.50 -11.66 11.61
N GLN A 574 -13.73 -11.57 12.91
CA GLN A 574 -13.39 -10.45 13.78
C GLN A 574 -12.29 -10.86 14.76
N ILE A 575 -11.04 -10.81 14.29
CA ILE A 575 -9.85 -11.12 15.09
C ILE A 575 -9.03 -9.86 15.20
N SER A 576 -8.54 -9.59 16.41
CA SER A 576 -7.60 -8.51 16.65
C SER A 576 -6.29 -9.05 17.18
N VAL A 577 -5.19 -8.63 16.56
CA VAL A 577 -3.83 -8.95 16.99
C VAL A 577 -3.20 -7.67 17.48
N GLU A 578 -2.77 -7.66 18.74
CA GLU A 578 -2.03 -6.58 19.36
C GLU A 578 -0.56 -6.98 19.51
N VAL A 579 0.35 -6.11 19.07
CA VAL A 579 1.79 -6.18 19.41
C VAL A 579 2.13 -5.02 20.32
N ALA A 580 2.79 -5.28 21.44
CA ALA A 580 3.22 -4.21 22.34
C ALA A 580 4.51 -4.50 23.10
N SER A 581 5.20 -3.42 23.49
CA SER A 581 6.37 -3.46 24.40
C SER A 581 5.91 -3.52 25.85
N HIS A 582 6.51 -4.42 26.64
CA HIS A 582 6.29 -4.49 28.09
C HIS A 582 6.78 -3.22 28.81
N GLN A 583 7.76 -2.52 28.24
CA GLN A 583 8.37 -1.35 28.86
C GLN A 583 7.61 -0.05 28.57
N ARG A 584 7.11 0.12 27.33
CA ARG A 584 6.53 1.39 26.86
C ARG A 584 5.02 1.37 26.61
N GLY A 585 4.42 0.18 26.46
CA GLY A 585 2.98 0.07 26.18
C GLY A 585 2.55 0.64 24.82
N GLY A 586 3.45 0.69 23.83
CA GLY A 586 3.07 1.02 22.44
C GLY A 586 2.25 -0.13 21.85
N VAL A 587 1.08 0.16 21.27
CA VAL A 587 0.12 -0.84 20.80
C VAL A 587 0.04 -0.79 19.28
N SER A 588 0.19 -1.93 18.62
CA SER A 588 -0.22 -2.10 17.24
C SER A 588 -1.33 -3.11 17.14
N VAL A 589 -2.51 -2.64 16.76
CA VAL A 589 -3.66 -3.50 16.51
C VAL A 589 -3.80 -3.71 15.01
N VAL A 590 -3.79 -4.98 14.57
CA VAL A 590 -4.32 -5.39 13.27
C VAL A 590 -5.64 -6.07 13.50
N GLN A 591 -6.68 -5.60 12.83
CA GLN A 591 -7.99 -6.23 12.83
C GLN A 591 -8.29 -6.82 11.46
N SER A 592 -8.75 -8.07 11.41
CA SER A 592 -9.41 -8.57 10.20
C SER A 592 -10.64 -7.70 9.93
N ARG A 593 -10.93 -7.45 8.65
CA ARG A 593 -12.08 -6.63 8.23
C ARG A 593 -13.37 -7.06 8.93
N GLY A 594 -13.59 -8.37 9.03
CA GLY A 594 -14.87 -8.91 9.42
C GLY A 594 -16.00 -8.38 8.53
N ARG A 595 -17.24 -8.72 8.85
CA ARG A 595 -18.37 -8.19 8.07
C ARG A 595 -18.63 -6.70 8.29
N ASP A 596 -18.01 -6.01 9.25
CA ASP A 596 -18.37 -4.63 9.65
C ASP A 596 -17.21 -3.67 10.00
N ALA A 597 -15.95 -4.13 10.12
CA ALA A 597 -14.81 -3.30 10.52
C ALA A 597 -13.98 -2.81 9.32
N GLY A 598 -13.44 -1.60 9.43
CA GLY A 598 -12.45 -1.06 8.48
C GLY A 598 -11.04 -1.48 8.88
N LEU A 599 -10.13 -1.54 7.90
CA LEU A 599 -8.71 -1.83 8.16
C LEU A 599 -8.12 -0.80 9.13
N GLN A 600 -7.72 -1.26 10.31
CA GLN A 600 -6.76 -0.57 11.16
C GLN A 600 -5.50 -1.42 11.14
N ALA A 601 -4.46 -0.93 10.47
CA ALA A 601 -3.12 -1.49 10.56
C ALA A 601 -2.23 -0.42 11.19
N GLN A 602 -1.86 -0.62 12.45
CA GLN A 602 -0.80 0.14 13.09
C GLN A 602 0.49 -0.69 13.02
N VAL A 603 1.60 -0.05 12.62
CA VAL A 603 2.94 -0.65 12.67
C VAL A 603 3.53 -0.35 14.05
N ALA A 604 3.99 -1.37 14.77
CA ALA A 604 4.53 -1.17 16.12
C ALA A 604 5.94 -0.60 15.99
N GLN A 605 6.23 0.52 16.64
CA GLN A 605 7.61 0.98 16.79
C GLN A 605 8.15 0.48 18.12
N LEU A 606 9.05 -0.49 18.06
CA LEU A 606 9.73 -1.08 19.20
C LEU A 606 11.22 -0.75 19.15
N GLN A 607 11.88 -0.60 20.29
CA GLN A 607 13.33 -0.41 20.32
C GLN A 607 14.09 -1.72 20.51
N VAL A 608 15.29 -1.79 19.92
CA VAL A 608 16.22 -2.88 20.18
C VAL A 608 16.45 -3.03 21.69
N GLY A 609 16.38 -4.27 22.18
CA GLY A 609 16.51 -4.61 23.60
C GLY A 609 15.21 -4.52 24.42
N GLU A 610 14.09 -4.09 23.83
CA GLU A 610 12.78 -4.22 24.47
C GLU A 610 12.28 -5.67 24.47
N GLU A 611 11.30 -5.97 25.33
CA GLU A 611 10.61 -7.25 25.32
C GLU A 611 9.18 -6.99 24.85
N MET A 612 8.77 -7.70 23.81
CA MET A 612 7.43 -7.59 23.26
C MET A 612 6.51 -8.71 23.71
N TYR A 613 5.21 -8.45 23.66
CA TYR A 613 4.18 -9.46 23.71
C TYR A 613 3.19 -9.29 22.56
N LEU A 614 2.53 -10.39 22.25
CA LEU A 614 1.45 -10.50 21.29
C LEU A 614 0.16 -10.83 22.04
N ARG A 615 -0.93 -10.12 21.76
CA ARG A 615 -2.27 -10.49 22.23
C ARG A 615 -3.16 -10.77 21.03
N VAL A 616 -3.56 -12.03 20.87
CA VAL A 616 -4.56 -12.41 19.86
C VAL A 616 -5.91 -12.53 20.56
N THR A 617 -6.91 -11.79 20.07
CA THR A 617 -8.27 -11.79 20.62
C THR A 617 -9.25 -12.28 19.57
N ASN A 618 -10.03 -13.29 19.95
CA ASN A 618 -11.14 -13.81 19.18
C ASN A 618 -12.42 -13.04 19.56
N ASN A 619 -12.90 -12.14 18.71
CA ASN A 619 -14.15 -11.40 18.94
C ASN A 619 -15.37 -12.13 18.32
N GLU A 620 -15.20 -13.34 17.81
CA GLU A 620 -16.29 -14.17 17.32
C GLU A 620 -17.09 -14.80 18.46
N LYS A 621 -18.32 -15.22 18.14
CA LYS A 621 -19.18 -15.99 19.04
C LYS A 621 -18.94 -17.51 18.99
N ARG A 622 -17.81 -17.94 18.41
CA ARG A 622 -17.40 -19.34 18.28
C ARG A 622 -15.93 -19.51 18.64
N SER A 623 -15.54 -20.69 19.11
CA SER A 623 -14.12 -21.06 19.27
C SER A 623 -13.43 -21.10 17.91
N LEU A 624 -12.14 -20.77 17.89
CA LEU A 624 -11.25 -20.82 16.73
C LEU A 624 -9.98 -21.59 17.07
N PHE A 625 -9.31 -22.14 16.07
CA PHE A 625 -7.97 -22.72 16.20
C PHE A 625 -6.95 -21.72 15.69
N VAL A 626 -6.05 -21.27 16.56
CA VAL A 626 -5.08 -20.19 16.31
C VAL A 626 -3.66 -20.74 16.25
N ALA A 627 -2.89 -20.28 15.28
CA ALA A 627 -1.45 -20.46 15.21
C ALA A 627 -0.76 -19.10 15.02
N VAL A 628 0.38 -18.90 15.67
CA VAL A 628 1.18 -17.67 15.58
C VAL A 628 2.59 -18.04 15.16
N ILE A 629 3.00 -17.50 14.02
CA ILE A 629 4.29 -17.76 13.38
C ILE A 629 4.98 -16.42 13.13
N ALA A 630 6.15 -16.19 13.72
CA ALA A 630 6.99 -15.07 13.33
C ALA A 630 7.87 -15.45 12.14
N ILE A 631 8.05 -14.49 11.24
CA ILE A 631 8.83 -14.63 10.03
C ILE A 631 9.83 -13.47 9.98
N GLU A 632 11.11 -13.82 10.01
CA GLU A 632 12.19 -12.87 9.87
C GLU A 632 12.37 -12.46 8.41
N ARG A 633 13.08 -11.34 8.19
CA ARG A 633 13.29 -10.76 6.87
C ARG A 633 14.02 -11.69 5.90
N ASP A 634 14.92 -12.53 6.42
CA ASP A 634 15.68 -13.51 5.65
C ASP A 634 14.95 -14.85 5.46
N GLY A 635 13.70 -14.93 5.92
CA GLY A 635 12.83 -16.08 5.80
C GLY A 635 12.89 -17.06 6.97
N ASP A 636 13.71 -16.84 8.00
CA ASP A 636 13.65 -17.71 9.19
C ASP A 636 12.24 -17.64 9.82
N MET A 637 11.77 -18.80 10.29
CA MET A 637 10.43 -18.96 10.81
C MET A 637 10.47 -19.52 12.22
N HIS A 638 9.59 -18.96 13.04
CA HIS A 638 9.51 -19.22 14.47
C HIS A 638 8.06 -19.47 14.88
N VAL A 639 7.76 -20.64 15.41
CA VAL A 639 6.41 -20.94 15.90
C VAL A 639 6.28 -20.48 17.35
N TYR A 640 5.50 -19.43 17.58
CA TYR A 640 5.24 -18.87 18.92
C TYR A 640 4.00 -19.49 19.58
N HIS A 641 3.03 -19.97 18.79
CA HIS A 641 1.85 -20.65 19.31
C HIS A 641 1.31 -21.66 18.28
N PRO A 642 0.95 -22.89 18.70
CA PRO A 642 1.10 -23.49 20.03
C PRO A 642 2.57 -23.62 20.49
N SER A 643 2.80 -23.61 21.81
CA SER A 643 4.13 -23.77 22.45
C SER A 643 4.26 -25.06 23.28
N ASP A 644 3.14 -25.71 23.61
CA ASP A 644 2.99 -27.00 24.29
C ASP A 644 2.63 -28.13 23.30
N TRP A 645 3.67 -28.82 22.85
CA TRP A 645 3.58 -29.91 21.88
C TRP A 645 3.06 -31.24 22.45
N GLU A 646 2.78 -31.33 23.76
CA GLU A 646 2.13 -32.52 24.34
C GLU A 646 0.69 -32.64 23.84
N ALA A 647 -0.05 -31.53 23.83
CA ALA A 647 -1.45 -31.43 23.44
C ALA A 647 -1.74 -30.20 22.54
N PRO A 648 -1.10 -30.09 21.37
CA PRO A 648 -1.14 -28.88 20.54
C PRO A 648 -2.55 -28.56 20.01
N GLU A 649 -3.42 -29.58 19.89
CA GLU A 649 -4.82 -29.43 19.46
C GLU A 649 -5.68 -28.69 20.49
N ILE A 650 -5.44 -28.93 21.78
CA ILE A 650 -6.14 -28.25 22.87
C ILE A 650 -5.59 -26.85 23.02
N GLU A 651 -4.27 -26.73 22.91
CA GLU A 651 -3.60 -25.47 23.12
C GLU A 651 -3.92 -24.44 22.02
N ALA A 652 -4.05 -24.88 20.78
CA ALA A 652 -4.42 -24.02 19.65
C ALA A 652 -5.86 -23.49 19.74
N GLU A 653 -6.73 -24.05 20.59
CA GLU A 653 -8.12 -23.60 20.70
C GLU A 653 -8.21 -22.27 21.48
N LEU A 654 -8.73 -21.23 20.82
CA LEU A 654 -9.09 -19.95 21.42
C LEU A 654 -10.61 -19.82 21.47
N SER A 655 -11.16 -19.82 22.69
CA SER A 655 -12.61 -19.70 22.92
C SER A 655 -13.20 -18.40 22.39
N ALA A 656 -14.52 -18.38 22.20
CA ALA A 656 -15.28 -17.18 21.85
C ALA A 656 -15.07 -16.04 22.85
N ASP A 657 -14.93 -14.81 22.36
CA ASP A 657 -14.68 -13.60 23.15
C ASP A 657 -13.44 -13.68 24.08
N ALA A 658 -12.49 -14.57 23.79
CA ALA A 658 -11.28 -14.80 24.60
C ALA A 658 -10.02 -14.22 23.94
N SER A 659 -9.00 -13.94 24.75
CA SER A 659 -7.68 -13.52 24.28
C SER A 659 -6.58 -14.43 24.80
N ILE A 660 -5.54 -14.62 24.00
CA ILE A 660 -4.29 -15.26 24.37
C ILE A 660 -3.16 -14.23 24.33
N VAL A 661 -2.31 -14.22 25.35
CA VAL A 661 -1.07 -13.43 25.41
C VAL A 661 0.12 -14.35 25.20
N ILE A 662 1.06 -13.94 24.34
CA ILE A 662 2.24 -14.70 23.96
C ILE A 662 3.48 -13.81 24.15
N PRO A 663 4.53 -14.26 24.85
CA PRO A 663 4.62 -15.55 25.55
C PRO A 663 3.64 -15.67 26.72
N LYS A 664 3.22 -16.90 27.02
CA LYS A 664 2.43 -17.24 28.21
C LYS A 664 3.33 -17.23 29.45
N GLN A 665 2.71 -17.14 30.63
CA GLN A 665 3.44 -17.14 31.90
C GLN A 665 4.31 -18.39 32.11
N ASP A 666 3.88 -19.55 31.59
CA ASP A 666 4.59 -20.82 31.72
C ASP A 666 5.53 -21.13 30.52
N ASP A 667 5.58 -20.24 29.52
CA ASP A 667 6.50 -20.40 28.40
C ASP A 667 7.95 -20.14 28.87
N VAL A 668 8.89 -20.94 28.38
CA VAL A 668 10.32 -20.81 28.73
C VAL A 668 11.09 -19.90 27.77
N PHE A 669 10.38 -19.24 26.84
CA PHE A 669 10.94 -18.27 25.90
C PHE A 669 10.40 -16.87 26.17
N CYS A 670 11.21 -15.87 25.81
CA CYS A 670 10.83 -14.46 25.73
C CYS A 670 10.88 -14.00 24.27
N LEU A 671 10.24 -12.86 23.98
CA LEU A 671 10.33 -12.21 22.68
C LEU A 671 11.13 -10.90 22.80
N PRO A 672 12.46 -10.96 22.94
CA PRO A 672 13.28 -9.77 22.88
C PRO A 672 13.31 -9.23 21.46
N VAL A 673 13.25 -7.92 21.34
CA VAL A 673 13.41 -7.21 20.08
C VAL A 673 14.91 -7.17 19.75
N ASN A 674 15.33 -8.11 18.89
CA ASN A 674 16.72 -8.33 18.50
C ASN A 674 17.07 -7.71 17.14
N GLY A 675 18.37 -7.56 16.88
CA GLY A 675 18.91 -7.19 15.57
C GLY A 675 19.03 -5.69 15.35
N PRO A 676 19.64 -5.26 14.23
CA PRO A 676 19.64 -3.85 13.88
C PRO A 676 18.22 -3.38 13.56
N ALA A 677 18.02 -2.07 13.57
CA ALA A 677 16.74 -1.45 13.21
C ALA A 677 16.21 -2.00 11.86
N GLY A 678 14.94 -2.38 11.81
CA GLY A 678 14.35 -3.05 10.64
C GLY A 678 12.95 -3.57 10.89
N PHE A 679 12.37 -4.28 9.92
CA PHE A 679 10.99 -4.80 10.02
C PHE A 679 10.97 -6.33 10.05
N PHE A 680 10.10 -6.90 10.88
CA PHE A 680 9.73 -8.32 10.80
C PHE A 680 8.21 -8.50 10.90
N GLU A 681 7.74 -9.68 10.49
CA GLU A 681 6.32 -9.98 10.36
C GLU A 681 5.89 -11.06 11.35
N VAL A 682 4.74 -10.86 11.99
CA VAL A 682 4.07 -11.89 12.77
C VAL A 682 2.79 -12.30 12.05
N LEU A 683 2.76 -13.55 11.58
CA LEU A 683 1.62 -14.18 10.95
C LEU A 683 0.73 -14.83 12.01
N VAL A 684 -0.54 -14.47 12.02
CA VAL A 684 -1.59 -15.09 12.83
C VAL A 684 -2.57 -15.79 11.90
N ILE A 685 -2.72 -17.10 12.06
CA ILE A 685 -3.67 -17.93 11.35
C ILE A 685 -4.76 -18.34 12.33
N ALA A 686 -6.02 -18.12 11.98
CA ALA A 686 -7.16 -18.53 12.77
C ALA A 686 -8.20 -19.24 11.90
N SER A 687 -8.55 -20.45 12.28
CA SER A 687 -9.39 -21.35 11.50
C SER A 687 -10.57 -21.84 12.31
N THR A 688 -11.70 -22.11 11.66
CA THR A 688 -12.82 -22.84 12.28
C THR A 688 -12.55 -24.33 12.41
N GLU A 689 -11.62 -24.83 11.60
CA GLU A 689 -11.27 -26.24 11.51
C GLU A 689 -9.90 -26.48 12.11
N GLN A 690 -9.75 -27.65 12.73
CA GLN A 690 -8.47 -28.06 13.30
C GLN A 690 -7.46 -28.27 12.18
N LEU A 691 -6.32 -27.57 12.24
CA LEU A 691 -5.17 -27.74 11.34
C LEU A 691 -4.42 -29.04 11.69
N ARG A 692 -5.10 -30.19 11.61
CA ARG A 692 -4.65 -31.46 12.19
C ARG A 692 -3.32 -31.93 11.64
N ASP A 693 -3.17 -31.96 10.32
CA ASP A 693 -1.93 -32.46 9.71
C ASP A 693 -0.77 -31.49 9.99
N THR A 694 -1.06 -30.18 10.01
CA THR A 694 -0.12 -29.13 10.41
C THR A 694 0.39 -29.33 11.84
N LEU A 695 -0.52 -29.47 12.81
CA LEU A 695 -0.18 -29.66 14.22
C LEU A 695 0.59 -30.98 14.44
N GLN A 696 0.23 -32.05 13.73
CA GLN A 696 0.99 -33.31 13.74
C GLN A 696 2.39 -33.13 13.15
N SER A 697 2.54 -32.36 12.08
CA SER A 697 3.84 -32.07 11.48
C SER A 697 4.73 -31.31 12.46
N LEU A 698 4.22 -30.24 13.06
CA LEU A 698 4.94 -29.45 14.07
C LEU A 698 5.32 -30.27 15.29
N LYS A 699 4.42 -31.15 15.77
CA LYS A 699 4.74 -32.08 16.87
C LYS A 699 5.91 -33.01 16.51
N ARG A 700 5.91 -33.59 15.30
CA ARG A 700 7.02 -34.45 14.84
C ARG A 700 8.33 -33.68 14.73
N ILE A 701 8.28 -32.41 14.31
CA ILE A 701 9.45 -31.53 14.27
C ILE A 701 9.97 -31.29 15.68
N SER A 702 9.09 -30.91 16.61
CA SER A 702 9.41 -30.67 18.03
C SER A 702 10.04 -31.90 18.70
N ASP A 703 9.40 -33.08 18.58
CA ASP A 703 9.87 -34.35 19.17
C ASP A 703 11.31 -34.72 18.75
N ARG A 704 11.77 -34.19 17.61
CA ARG A 704 13.09 -34.47 17.04
C ARG A 704 14.11 -33.38 17.29
N SER A 705 13.69 -32.11 17.39
CA SER A 705 14.59 -30.97 17.53
C SER A 705 14.84 -30.61 18.99
N LEU A 706 13.86 -30.81 19.89
CA LEU A 706 13.86 -30.18 21.21
C LEU A 706 13.29 -31.12 22.26
N GLY A 707 14.12 -31.54 23.21
CA GLY A 707 13.73 -32.44 24.29
C GLY A 707 13.18 -31.71 25.52
N SER A 708 12.18 -30.83 25.42
CA SER A 708 11.30 -30.40 26.53
C SER A 708 10.17 -29.45 26.09
N ARG A 709 9.11 -29.38 26.92
CA ARG A 709 7.96 -28.46 26.85
C ARG A 709 8.41 -26.98 26.79
N GLY A 710 7.78 -26.17 25.94
CA GLY A 710 7.95 -24.70 25.89
C GLY A 710 9.12 -24.16 25.06
N GLN A 711 9.87 -24.99 24.32
CA GLN A 711 10.92 -24.51 23.40
C GLN A 711 10.34 -24.18 22.01
N GLN A 712 10.77 -23.04 21.46
CA GLN A 712 10.35 -22.51 20.15
C GLN A 712 10.95 -23.33 18.99
N ILE A 713 10.13 -23.64 17.99
CA ILE A 713 10.60 -24.27 16.74
C ILE A 713 11.21 -23.18 15.85
N SER A 714 12.49 -23.32 15.48
CA SER A 714 13.20 -22.48 14.51
C SER A 714 13.67 -23.33 13.33
N PHE A 715 13.36 -22.90 12.10
CA PHE A 715 13.62 -23.67 10.88
C PHE A 715 15.07 -23.53 10.36
N THR A 716 15.82 -22.49 10.74
CA THR A 716 17.27 -22.41 10.45
C THR A 716 18.11 -23.42 11.25
N SER A 717 17.66 -23.79 12.45
CA SER A 717 18.34 -24.73 13.35
C SER A 717 18.06 -26.21 13.03
N ILE A 718 16.98 -26.47 12.30
CA ILE A 718 16.65 -27.79 11.76
C ILE A 718 17.55 -27.98 10.55
N ASP A 719 18.36 -29.03 10.58
CA ASP A 719 19.33 -29.37 9.54
C ASP A 719 18.61 -29.70 8.20
N GLU A 720 18.11 -28.67 7.49
CA GLU A 720 17.36 -28.76 6.23
C GLU A 720 18.16 -29.50 5.14
N ARG A 721 19.48 -29.61 5.33
CA ARG A 721 20.40 -30.34 4.45
C ARG A 721 20.32 -31.87 4.58
N SER A 722 19.82 -32.44 5.68
CA SER A 722 20.04 -33.88 5.96
C SER A 722 18.82 -34.80 6.12
N ARG A 723 17.56 -34.34 6.13
CA ARG A 723 16.41 -35.23 6.46
C ARG A 723 15.15 -34.92 5.64
N SER A 724 14.25 -35.92 5.53
CA SER A 724 13.20 -36.02 4.51
C SER A 724 12.44 -34.72 4.22
N LEU A 725 12.14 -34.48 2.93
CA LEU A 725 11.29 -33.39 2.41
C LEU A 725 10.02 -33.11 3.25
N ASN A 726 9.52 -34.11 3.98
CA ASN A 726 8.30 -34.10 4.77
C ASN A 726 8.33 -33.27 6.07
N ASP A 727 9.49 -32.75 6.51
CA ASP A 727 9.64 -31.96 7.75
C ASP A 727 10.33 -30.60 7.50
N SER A 728 10.29 -30.11 6.26
CA SER A 728 10.80 -28.80 5.87
C SER A 728 9.80 -27.68 6.15
N ALA A 729 10.30 -26.43 6.21
CA ALA A 729 9.49 -25.22 6.22
C ALA A 729 8.39 -25.24 5.15
N LEU A 730 8.75 -25.57 3.91
CA LEU A 730 7.81 -25.63 2.78
C LEU A 730 6.74 -26.72 2.97
N SER A 731 7.14 -27.90 3.45
CA SER A 731 6.19 -29.00 3.69
C SER A 731 5.16 -28.67 4.78
N LEU A 732 5.54 -27.86 5.79
CA LEU A 732 4.59 -27.35 6.77
C LEU A 732 3.53 -26.48 6.10
N VAL A 733 3.93 -25.59 5.21
CA VAL A 733 2.98 -24.74 4.46
C VAL A 733 2.05 -25.57 3.60
N GLU A 734 2.57 -26.63 2.94
CA GLU A 734 1.75 -27.55 2.17
C GLU A 734 0.75 -28.32 3.05
N THR A 735 1.12 -28.68 4.28
CA THR A 735 0.16 -29.27 5.24
C THR A 735 -0.91 -28.27 5.68
N ILE A 736 -0.57 -26.99 5.87
CA ILE A 736 -1.54 -25.93 6.19
C ILE A 736 -2.55 -25.80 5.04
N LEU A 737 -2.06 -25.66 3.81
CA LEU A 737 -2.90 -25.54 2.63
C LEU A 737 -3.79 -26.79 2.41
N GLY A 738 -3.24 -27.98 2.65
CA GLY A 738 -3.99 -29.24 2.55
C GLY A 738 -5.07 -29.39 3.62
N ASP A 739 -4.82 -28.95 4.86
CA ASP A 739 -5.85 -28.89 5.91
C ASP A 739 -7.00 -27.96 5.50
N LEU A 740 -6.68 -26.76 5.01
CA LEU A 740 -7.64 -25.73 4.61
C LEU A 740 -8.47 -26.12 3.38
N ASP A 741 -7.84 -26.74 2.38
CA ASP A 741 -8.52 -27.18 1.15
C ASP A 741 -9.54 -28.29 1.44
N ARG A 742 -9.20 -29.25 2.30
CA ARG A 742 -10.11 -30.34 2.69
C ARG A 742 -11.33 -29.82 3.45
N SER A 743 -11.17 -28.77 4.27
CA SER A 743 -12.30 -28.15 4.96
C SER A 743 -13.22 -27.34 4.07
N SER A 744 -12.74 -26.91 2.89
CA SER A 744 -13.51 -26.02 2.02
C SER A 744 -14.83 -26.62 1.53
N GLY A 745 -14.88 -27.95 1.36
CA GLY A 745 -16.02 -28.65 0.75
C GLY A 745 -16.30 -28.22 -0.70
N ALA A 746 -15.47 -27.37 -1.29
CA ALA A 746 -15.61 -26.85 -2.64
C ALA A 746 -15.24 -27.93 -3.67
N ALA A 747 -15.90 -27.92 -4.83
CA ALA A 747 -15.43 -28.73 -5.95
C ALA A 747 -14.02 -28.25 -6.37
N PRO A 748 -13.09 -29.15 -6.70
CA PRO A 748 -11.76 -28.75 -7.13
C PRO A 748 -11.84 -27.83 -8.36
N LEU A 749 -11.44 -26.57 -8.21
CA LEU A 749 -11.25 -25.63 -9.30
C LEU A 749 -9.81 -25.78 -9.83
N GLY A 750 -9.59 -26.77 -10.70
CA GLY A 750 -8.27 -27.01 -11.28
C GLY A 750 -7.24 -27.58 -10.29
N ARG A 751 -5.97 -27.18 -10.45
CA ARG A 751 -4.82 -27.59 -9.60
C ARG A 751 -4.45 -26.47 -8.62
N GLN A 752 -5.27 -26.29 -7.59
CA GLN A 752 -5.08 -25.27 -6.57
C GLN A 752 -5.65 -25.75 -5.23
N PHE A 753 -5.26 -25.07 -4.15
CA PHE A 753 -5.92 -25.17 -2.84
C PHE A 753 -7.00 -24.10 -2.75
N ASN A 754 -8.16 -24.44 -2.20
CA ASN A 754 -9.27 -23.52 -1.99
C ASN A 754 -9.33 -23.11 -0.52
N VAL A 755 -9.24 -21.80 -0.27
CA VAL A 755 -9.30 -21.25 1.09
C VAL A 755 -10.54 -20.36 1.21
N PRO A 756 -11.63 -20.83 1.86
CA PRO A 756 -12.83 -20.02 2.07
C PRO A 756 -12.57 -18.88 3.05
N THR A 757 -13.01 -17.67 2.72
CA THR A 757 -12.88 -16.49 3.58
C THR A 757 -13.74 -16.57 4.86
N SER A 758 -14.71 -17.50 4.89
CA SER A 758 -15.58 -17.81 6.04
C SER A 758 -15.05 -18.92 6.97
N GLN A 759 -13.93 -19.55 6.60
CA GLN A 759 -13.26 -20.60 7.39
C GLN A 759 -11.87 -20.21 7.90
N LEU A 760 -11.22 -19.20 7.29
CA LEU A 760 -9.88 -18.77 7.67
C LEU A 760 -9.79 -17.24 7.79
N ALA A 761 -9.06 -16.80 8.81
CA ALA A 761 -8.42 -15.50 8.86
C ALA A 761 -6.90 -15.68 8.97
N ALA A 762 -6.15 -15.10 8.06
CA ALA A 762 -4.71 -15.03 8.09
C ALA A 762 -4.25 -13.58 8.01
N LEU A 763 -3.66 -13.11 9.11
CA LEU A 763 -3.29 -11.71 9.34
C LEU A 763 -1.79 -11.62 9.53
N THR A 764 -1.18 -10.55 9.02
CA THR A 764 0.21 -10.22 9.33
C THR A 764 0.27 -8.90 10.09
N VAL A 765 1.11 -8.84 11.12
CA VAL A 765 1.45 -7.60 11.82
C VAL A 765 2.90 -7.25 11.52
N GLY A 766 3.11 -6.04 10.98
CA GLY A 766 4.44 -5.48 10.78
C GLY A 766 4.94 -4.81 12.05
N VAL A 767 6.15 -5.15 12.47
CA VAL A 767 6.83 -4.55 13.62
C VAL A 767 8.08 -3.83 13.12
N GLU A 768 8.15 -2.53 13.36
CA GLU A 768 9.32 -1.68 13.09
C GLU A 768 10.21 -1.64 14.34
N VAL A 769 11.45 -2.09 14.20
CA VAL A 769 12.49 -2.04 15.22
C VAL A 769 13.34 -0.79 14.98
N VAL A 770 13.53 0.05 16.00
CA VAL A 770 14.27 1.32 15.91
C VAL A 770 15.40 1.44 16.95
N GLY A 771 16.49 2.11 16.57
CA GLY A 771 17.62 2.46 17.45
C GLY A 771 18.68 1.37 17.62
N GLU A 772 19.74 1.70 18.37
CA GLU A 772 20.76 0.77 18.85
C GLU A 772 20.57 0.61 20.37
N GLY A 773 20.22 -0.59 20.82
CA GLY A 773 20.01 -0.92 22.23
C GLY A 773 21.08 -1.85 22.75
N PRO A 774 21.35 -1.88 24.07
CA PRO A 774 22.18 -2.92 24.65
C PRO A 774 21.50 -4.29 24.43
N ASP A 775 22.32 -5.32 24.21
CA ASP A 775 21.91 -6.73 24.16
C ASP A 775 20.96 -7.02 25.35
N PRO A 776 19.76 -7.57 25.12
CA PRO A 776 18.74 -7.71 26.17
C PRO A 776 19.29 -8.46 27.39
N ASN A 777 19.17 -7.83 28.56
CA ASN A 777 19.48 -8.48 29.85
C ASN A 777 18.44 -9.58 30.11
N GLU A 778 18.91 -10.80 30.40
CA GLU A 778 18.20 -11.99 30.90
C GLU A 778 16.65 -11.95 30.94
N CYS A 779 16.04 -12.86 30.17
CA CYS A 779 14.61 -13.22 30.14
C CYS A 779 13.91 -13.05 31.50
N LYS A 780 12.93 -12.12 31.59
CA LYS A 780 12.09 -11.96 32.78
C LYS A 780 10.67 -12.46 32.50
N PRO A 781 10.09 -13.32 33.36
CA PRO A 781 8.72 -13.81 33.16
C PRO A 781 7.71 -12.66 33.27
N TYR A 782 6.71 -12.66 32.37
CA TYR A 782 5.63 -11.68 32.35
C TYR A 782 4.80 -11.75 33.64
N ILE A 783 4.57 -10.59 34.26
CA ILE A 783 3.65 -10.41 35.39
C ILE A 783 2.62 -9.37 34.94
N GLU A 784 1.35 -9.76 34.80
CA GLU A 784 0.27 -8.82 34.49
C GLU A 784 0.27 -7.65 35.50
N PRO A 785 0.18 -6.38 35.04
CA PRO A 785 -0.10 -5.28 35.94
C PRO A 785 -1.54 -5.40 36.45
N PHE A 786 -1.69 -5.54 37.77
CA PHE A 786 -2.96 -5.62 38.50
C PHE A 786 -3.92 -4.47 38.25
#